data_AF-A0A814BJS5-F1
#
_entry.id   AF-A0A814BJS5-F1
#
_cell.length_a   1.000
_cell.length_b   1.000
_cell.length_c   1.000
_cell.angle_alpha   90.00
_cell.angle_beta   90.00
_cell.angle_gamma   90.00
#
_symmetry.space_group_name_H-M   'P 1'
#
loop_
_entity.id
_entity.type
_entity.pdbx_description
1 polymer ?
#
loop_
_entity_poly.entity_id
_entity_poly.type
_entity_poly.pdbx_seq_one_letter_code
_entity_poly.pdbx_strand_id
1 'polypeptide(L)'
;MSTSTLYCSNNKENNMEDFHSKLINISEKTILFPLPLQTEKPTKILACDEKTPDAHVPRDNRLIRLTGVHPFNCEAPLSVLYDSGFITPTELWFVRNHGAVPEVIDSDVLNWEFKIEGMVEQPITLKLAELLTFNQITIPITMVCAGNRRKEQNVVRKGNGFNWGSAGVSTALFTGILINEIIKLAQPKRAAKYMCMEGADKLPNGYYGTSIRLSTAMNPAMGVMLAYKMNGELLTPDHGRPLRVLIPGQIGGRSVKWLKRIIITEEPSDNWYHIYDNRVLPTMVTTEIAAENKSWYNDERYALYNLNVQSVICYPAHEEIIEIEENKSYNIRGYAYNGGGIRIGRVETSLDQGRTWQLAKIDYPEDLYKKAICYPELFGGKLDMPDREQCFCWCFWNIEVPIMKLSQTKDIVVRAMDESINIQPRDMYWNVLSMLNNCWHRLTITKQQNANALKFDHPTVPALTKGGWMEKVKEEGGELTDGFWGSDSVATTHLQEKKLSTIKMINESITRVITEEELSQHNKDGDAWIAVNKHVYDVSKYLKDHPGGIDAIVLASGMDASDDFMAIHSDHAKGMLIKYHIGILKTNTTKKDALLDETNINTQRDIFLNQKQWRKAILKRKTVLNHDSVYLTFALEHSKQKLGVPIGKHLYIRCTSQSNEKIIRPYTPISEVDQLGEFDLVIKLYRASGNRSAGKMSACIDLLKEGDTVECKGPFGGFEYQGNGVISNRGITQKIKKLTIIAGGSGVTGIYQILRHACRDGIECDLIYCNKMEEDILLRNELDILQHVRYCLSRQPDNWTGLRGHISQSYIKPVKDGLLLCCGPPKMMNSICKTAAKAGWNVYDQFIRF
;
A
#
# COMPACT_ATOMS: atom_id res chain seq x y z
N MET A 1 62.96 -8.51 34.74
CA MET A 1 62.96 -8.62 33.27
C MET A 1 61.59 -8.19 32.78
N SER A 2 61.59 -7.24 31.88
CA SER A 2 60.55 -6.24 31.59
C SER A 2 59.43 -6.72 30.66
N THR A 3 58.19 -6.45 31.04
CA THR A 3 57.02 -6.41 30.14
C THR A 3 56.30 -5.07 30.32
N SER A 4 56.66 -4.09 29.48
CA SER A 4 55.96 -2.82 29.27
C SER A 4 54.69 -3.11 28.46
N THR A 5 53.47 -2.97 28.99
CA THR A 5 52.66 -1.74 29.06
C THR A 5 52.72 -0.85 27.80
N LEU A 6 51.64 -0.85 27.02
CA LEU A 6 51.28 0.26 26.14
C LEU A 6 49.79 0.57 26.36
N TYR A 7 49.56 1.58 27.21
CA TYR A 7 48.33 2.36 27.26
C TYR A 7 48.16 3.08 25.92
N CYS A 8 46.95 3.09 25.36
CA CYS A 8 46.57 4.10 24.39
C CYS A 8 45.28 4.78 24.88
N SER A 9 45.43 6.06 25.18
CA SER A 9 44.43 6.98 25.72
C SER A 9 43.40 7.40 24.69
N ASN A 10 42.20 7.71 25.19
CA ASN A 10 41.08 8.36 24.51
C ASN A 10 41.51 9.49 23.55
N ASN A 11 40.95 9.48 22.34
CA ASN A 11 40.42 10.69 21.71
C ASN A 11 39.21 10.35 20.83
N LYS A 12 38.08 10.94 21.19
CA LYS A 12 36.88 11.06 20.36
C LYS A 12 37.17 12.07 19.28
N GLU A 13 36.95 11.71 18.02
CA GLU A 13 36.41 12.63 17.01
C GLU A 13 35.93 11.87 15.78
N ASN A 14 34.78 12.33 15.26
CA ASN A 14 34.06 11.79 14.11
C ASN A 14 34.95 11.72 12.86
N ASN A 15 34.98 10.56 12.19
CA ASN A 15 35.10 10.52 10.73
C ASN A 15 34.67 9.16 10.17
N MET A 16 33.57 9.16 9.42
CA MET A 16 33.01 8.01 8.70
C MET A 16 33.86 7.62 7.47
N GLU A 17 34.90 8.40 7.15
CA GLU A 17 35.84 8.14 6.05
C GLU A 17 37.05 7.26 6.46
N ASP A 18 37.32 7.06 7.76
CA ASP A 18 38.53 6.34 8.22
C ASP A 18 38.37 4.81 8.32
N PHE A 19 37.20 4.26 7.96
CA PHE A 19 36.99 2.81 7.92
C PHE A 19 37.44 2.18 6.59
N HIS A 20 37.40 2.94 5.49
CA HIS A 20 37.90 2.46 4.19
C HIS A 20 39.42 2.54 4.07
N SER A 21 40.08 3.51 4.72
CA SER A 21 41.55 3.65 4.71
C SER A 21 42.26 2.47 5.39
N LYS A 22 41.66 1.89 6.44
CA LYS A 22 42.23 0.75 7.19
C LYS A 22 41.94 -0.63 6.58
N LEU A 23 41.11 -0.70 5.54
CA LEU A 23 40.90 -1.91 4.75
C LEU A 23 41.84 -2.02 3.53
N ILE A 24 42.59 -0.96 3.19
CA ILE A 24 43.43 -0.91 1.97
C ILE A 24 44.74 -1.71 2.10
N ASN A 25 45.07 -2.25 3.27
CA ASN A 25 46.26 -3.10 3.46
C ASN A 25 45.98 -4.57 3.75
N ILE A 26 44.74 -5.03 3.55
CA ILE A 26 44.47 -6.46 3.39
C ILE A 26 44.35 -6.67 1.88
N SER A 27 45.40 -7.25 1.28
CA SER A 27 45.39 -7.71 -0.12
C SER A 27 44.04 -8.33 -0.47
N GLU A 28 43.56 -8.17 -1.71
CA GLU A 28 42.32 -8.69 -2.32
C GLU A 28 42.08 -10.23 -2.22
N LYS A 29 42.60 -10.89 -1.20
CA LYS A 29 42.23 -12.22 -0.72
C LYS A 29 40.96 -12.15 0.14
N THR A 30 39.87 -11.93 -0.59
CA THR A 30 38.56 -12.60 -0.50
C THR A 30 37.86 -12.65 0.87
N ILE A 31 36.96 -11.70 1.12
CA ILE A 31 35.83 -11.91 2.04
C ILE A 31 35.02 -13.08 1.49
N LEU A 32 34.92 -14.17 2.27
CA LEU A 32 34.40 -15.47 1.82
C LEU A 32 32.87 -15.59 1.87
N PHE A 33 32.16 -14.57 2.36
CA PHE A 33 30.71 -14.56 2.52
C PHE A 33 30.09 -13.29 1.90
N PRO A 34 28.81 -13.33 1.48
CA PRO A 34 28.15 -12.16 0.89
C PRO A 34 28.12 -10.98 1.85
N LEU A 35 28.21 -9.75 1.33
CA LEU A 35 27.95 -8.52 2.08
C LEU A 35 26.78 -7.76 1.45
N PRO A 36 26.14 -6.81 2.16
CA PRO A 36 25.09 -6.00 1.57
C PRO A 36 25.60 -5.26 0.35
N LEU A 37 24.83 -5.29 -0.74
CA LEU A 37 25.13 -4.48 -1.93
C LEU A 37 25.04 -3.00 -1.57
N GLN A 38 25.97 -2.19 -2.08
CA GLN A 38 25.82 -0.75 -2.00
C GLN A 38 24.67 -0.30 -2.90
N THR A 39 23.73 0.44 -2.32
CA THR A 39 22.55 0.95 -3.01
C THR A 39 22.37 2.44 -2.73
N GLU A 40 21.67 3.11 -3.65
CA GLU A 40 21.30 4.51 -3.45
C GLU A 40 20.09 4.61 -2.52
N LYS A 41 20.31 5.16 -1.32
CA LYS A 41 19.24 5.38 -0.34
C LYS A 41 18.23 6.39 -0.88
N PRO A 42 16.92 6.08 -0.88
CA PRO A 42 15.88 7.04 -1.21
C PRO A 42 15.95 8.23 -0.23
N THR A 43 16.16 9.43 -0.76
CA THR A 43 16.14 10.68 0.03
C THR A 43 14.87 11.50 -0.20
N LYS A 44 14.15 11.20 -1.27
CA LYS A 44 12.94 11.93 -1.67
C LYS A 44 11.70 11.14 -1.27
N ILE A 45 10.77 11.82 -0.60
CA ILE A 45 9.41 11.32 -0.40
C ILE A 45 8.73 11.17 -1.77
N LEU A 46 8.19 9.99 -2.04
CA LEU A 46 7.45 9.76 -3.28
C LEU A 46 6.15 10.57 -3.26
N ALA A 47 5.71 11.06 -4.42
CA ALA A 47 4.52 11.90 -4.53
C ALA A 47 3.24 11.26 -3.97
N CYS A 48 3.16 9.93 -3.97
CA CYS A 48 2.05 9.20 -3.36
C CYS A 48 2.11 9.23 -1.82
N ASP A 49 3.30 9.21 -1.21
CA ASP A 49 3.46 9.22 0.25
C ASP A 49 3.31 10.63 0.86
N GLU A 50 3.52 11.71 0.09
CA GLU A 50 3.43 13.12 0.57
C GLU A 50 2.10 13.48 1.26
N LYS A 51 1.02 12.76 0.96
CA LYS A 51 -0.33 12.99 1.53
C LYS A 51 -0.73 11.99 2.61
N THR A 52 0.19 11.11 3.02
CA THR A 52 -0.06 10.08 4.03
C THR A 52 0.51 10.48 5.38
N PRO A 53 0.12 9.81 6.48
CA PRO A 53 0.82 9.92 7.76
C PRO A 53 2.33 9.63 7.66
N ASP A 54 2.74 8.83 6.67
CA ASP A 54 4.14 8.44 6.44
C ASP A 54 4.90 9.43 5.52
N ALA A 55 4.44 10.68 5.38
CA ALA A 55 5.07 11.70 4.54
C ALA A 55 6.51 12.10 4.95
N HIS A 56 7.04 11.49 6.00
CA HIS A 56 8.39 11.61 6.51
C HIS A 56 9.30 10.42 6.12
N VAL A 57 8.77 9.40 5.45
CA VAL A 57 9.48 8.16 5.12
C VAL A 57 9.77 8.08 3.61
N PRO A 58 11.04 8.22 3.17
CA PRO A 58 11.39 8.02 1.77
C PRO A 58 11.44 6.52 1.45
N ARG A 59 10.92 6.14 0.27
CA ARG A 59 10.73 4.74 -0.16
C ARG A 59 11.20 4.55 -1.59
N ASP A 60 11.65 3.34 -1.90
CA ASP A 60 12.05 2.95 -3.26
C ASP A 60 10.80 2.81 -4.16
N ASN A 61 10.89 3.33 -5.39
CA ASN A 61 9.77 3.30 -6.33
C ASN A 61 9.60 1.96 -7.05
N ARG A 62 10.57 1.04 -6.94
CA ARG A 62 10.52 -0.31 -7.51
C ARG A 62 9.64 -1.25 -6.71
N LEU A 63 9.37 -0.93 -5.44
CA LEU A 63 8.51 -1.74 -4.56
C LEU A 63 7.06 -1.78 -5.06
N ILE A 64 6.48 -2.98 -5.07
CA ILE A 64 5.09 -3.22 -5.46
C ILE A 64 4.20 -3.05 -4.23
N ARG A 65 3.31 -2.05 -4.24
CA ARG A 65 2.36 -1.79 -3.14
C ARG A 65 1.17 -2.74 -3.17
N LEU A 66 0.85 -3.31 -2.01
CA LEU A 66 -0.14 -4.38 -1.86
C LEU A 66 -1.47 -3.91 -1.23
N THR A 67 -1.46 -2.75 -0.57
CA THR A 67 -2.62 -2.19 0.16
C THR A 67 -2.91 -0.74 -0.26
N GLY A 68 -2.64 -0.42 -1.54
CA GLY A 68 -2.72 0.95 -2.03
C GLY A 68 -1.58 1.81 -1.48
N VAL A 69 -1.86 3.08 -1.17
CA VAL A 69 -0.82 4.03 -0.72
C VAL A 69 -0.48 3.81 0.77
N HIS A 70 -1.49 3.59 1.61
CA HIS A 70 -1.36 3.48 3.06
C HIS A 70 -2.47 2.58 3.67
N PRO A 71 -2.19 1.75 4.70
CA PRO A 71 -0.89 1.48 5.32
C PRO A 71 0.11 0.91 4.31
N PHE A 72 1.41 1.17 4.50
CA PHE A 72 2.41 0.72 3.53
C PHE A 72 2.71 -0.77 3.70
N ASN A 73 2.25 -1.57 2.74
CA ASN A 73 2.62 -2.98 2.59
C ASN A 73 3.15 -3.19 1.18
N CYS A 74 4.34 -3.76 1.04
CA CYS A 74 4.98 -3.93 -0.25
C CYS A 74 5.89 -5.16 -0.30
N GLU A 75 6.14 -5.63 -1.53
CA GLU A 75 7.19 -6.59 -1.86
C GLU A 75 8.02 -6.10 -3.04
N ALA A 76 9.25 -6.58 -3.18
CA ALA A 76 10.03 -6.37 -4.39
C ALA A 76 9.48 -7.22 -5.55
N PRO A 77 9.69 -6.82 -6.81
CA PRO A 77 9.50 -7.74 -7.93
C PRO A 77 10.35 -9.00 -7.72
N LEU A 78 9.78 -10.19 -7.97
CA LEU A 78 10.41 -11.47 -7.61
C LEU A 78 11.79 -11.68 -8.26
N SER A 79 11.95 -11.34 -9.53
CA SER A 79 13.24 -11.39 -10.22
C SER A 79 14.26 -10.45 -9.59
N VAL A 80 13.86 -9.21 -9.31
CA VAL A 80 14.72 -8.19 -8.65
C VAL A 80 15.14 -8.64 -7.25
N LEU A 81 14.24 -9.28 -6.49
CA LEU A 81 14.56 -9.87 -5.18
C LEU A 81 15.60 -10.98 -5.32
N TYR A 82 15.40 -11.91 -6.26
CA TYR A 82 16.31 -13.03 -6.49
C TYR A 82 17.69 -12.55 -6.97
N ASP A 83 17.72 -11.61 -7.92
CA ASP A 83 18.94 -11.07 -8.51
C ASP A 83 19.76 -10.22 -7.54
N SER A 84 19.13 -9.73 -6.47
CA SER A 84 19.82 -9.07 -5.35
C SER A 84 20.71 -10.04 -4.56
N GLY A 85 20.56 -11.36 -4.74
CA GLY A 85 21.37 -12.38 -4.12
C GLY A 85 20.99 -12.65 -2.65
N PHE A 86 21.97 -13.14 -1.88
CA PHE A 86 21.71 -13.63 -0.52
C PHE A 86 21.26 -12.54 0.46
N ILE A 87 21.81 -11.33 0.33
CA ILE A 87 21.47 -10.18 1.18
C ILE A 87 20.64 -9.20 0.35
N THR A 88 19.37 -9.04 0.72
CA THR A 88 18.46 -8.09 0.10
C THR A 88 18.85 -6.66 0.48
N PRO A 89 19.00 -5.74 -0.48
CA PRO A 89 19.14 -4.32 -0.20
C PRO A 89 17.99 -3.79 0.65
N THR A 90 18.30 -2.91 1.59
CA THR A 90 17.32 -2.37 2.56
C THR A 90 16.16 -1.66 1.85
N GLU A 91 16.40 -1.08 0.68
CA GLU A 91 15.44 -0.35 -0.15
C GLU A 91 14.44 -1.28 -0.86
N LEU A 92 14.82 -2.54 -1.10
CA LEU A 92 13.98 -3.56 -1.73
C LEU A 92 13.36 -4.52 -0.71
N TRP A 93 13.68 -4.33 0.56
CA TRP A 93 13.16 -5.16 1.63
C TRP A 93 11.63 -5.04 1.73
N PHE A 94 10.93 -6.18 1.88
CA PHE A 94 9.48 -6.16 1.98
C PHE A 94 9.02 -5.40 3.24
N VAL A 95 8.02 -4.53 3.11
CA VAL A 95 7.45 -3.81 4.26
C VAL A 95 6.07 -4.36 4.56
N ARG A 96 5.82 -4.63 5.84
CA ARG A 96 4.47 -4.87 6.37
C ARG A 96 4.23 -3.91 7.53
N ASN A 97 3.35 -2.92 7.31
CA ASN A 97 2.85 -2.02 8.34
C ASN A 97 1.35 -2.22 8.53
N HIS A 98 0.91 -2.37 9.78
CA HIS A 98 -0.51 -2.40 10.14
C HIS A 98 -1.16 -1.01 10.13
N GLY A 99 -0.35 0.06 10.22
CA GLY A 99 -0.80 1.45 10.22
C GLY A 99 0.34 2.41 9.91
N ALA A 100 0.29 3.59 10.52
CA ALA A 100 1.30 4.63 10.34
C ALA A 100 2.63 4.31 11.03
N VAL A 101 3.71 4.70 10.38
CA VAL A 101 5.07 4.61 10.91
C VAL A 101 5.24 5.67 11.99
N PRO A 102 5.66 5.32 13.23
CA PRO A 102 6.03 6.28 14.25
C PRO A 102 7.18 7.17 13.78
N GLU A 103 7.00 8.49 13.92
CA GLU A 103 8.06 9.45 13.61
C GLU A 103 9.06 9.50 14.78
N VAL A 104 10.33 9.21 14.47
CA VAL A 104 11.45 9.25 15.44
C VAL A 104 12.54 10.15 14.89
N ILE A 105 12.66 11.36 15.46
CA ILE A 105 13.69 12.33 15.07
C ILE A 105 15.08 11.89 15.54
N ASP A 106 16.14 12.29 14.82
CA ASP A 106 17.52 11.82 15.08
C ASP A 106 17.98 12.10 16.51
N SER A 107 17.61 13.24 17.10
CA SER A 107 17.98 13.63 18.47
C SER A 107 17.43 12.69 19.55
N ASP A 108 16.33 12.00 19.25
CA ASP A 108 15.61 11.18 20.22
C ASP A 108 16.02 9.71 20.14
N VAL A 109 16.74 9.32 19.08
CA VAL A 109 17.15 7.93 18.82
C VAL A 109 17.88 7.32 20.02
N LEU A 110 18.92 7.98 20.53
CA LEU A 110 19.69 7.47 21.67
C LEU A 110 18.93 7.52 23.01
N ASN A 111 17.94 8.42 23.11
CA ASN A 111 17.06 8.54 24.26
C ASN A 111 15.85 7.61 24.19
N TRP A 112 15.71 6.82 23.12
CA TRP A 112 14.61 5.89 22.96
C TRP A 112 14.61 4.86 24.08
N GLU A 113 13.55 4.89 24.89
CA GLU A 113 13.42 4.05 26.07
C GLU A 113 12.47 2.87 25.81
N PHE A 114 12.80 1.70 26.34
CA PHE A 114 11.89 0.56 26.42
C PHE A 114 11.96 -0.09 27.81
N LYS A 115 10.90 -0.82 28.16
CA LYS A 115 10.75 -1.43 29.49
C LYS A 115 10.64 -2.95 29.41
N ILE A 116 11.28 -3.65 30.33
CA ILE A 116 11.10 -5.09 30.62
C ILE A 116 10.36 -5.20 31.96
N GLU A 117 9.18 -5.80 31.95
CA GLU A 117 8.29 -5.87 33.12
C GLU A 117 7.47 -7.18 33.16
N GLY A 118 6.48 -7.25 34.05
CA GLY A 118 5.62 -8.42 34.23
C GLY A 118 6.15 -9.38 35.30
N MET A 119 6.20 -10.68 34.99
CA MET A 119 6.64 -11.75 35.88
C MET A 119 8.18 -11.81 35.98
N VAL A 120 8.76 -10.76 36.52
CA VAL A 120 10.19 -10.57 36.75
C VAL A 120 10.41 -10.11 38.20
N GLU A 121 11.55 -10.43 38.81
CA GLU A 121 11.90 -9.92 40.14
C GLU A 121 12.45 -8.48 40.08
N GLN A 122 13.08 -8.12 38.97
CA GLN A 122 13.70 -6.80 38.76
C GLN A 122 13.22 -6.20 37.44
N PRO A 123 12.13 -5.41 37.41
CA PRO A 123 11.74 -4.67 36.21
C PRO A 123 12.85 -3.71 35.78
N ILE A 124 13.13 -3.66 34.48
CA ILE A 124 14.24 -2.86 33.91
C ILE A 124 13.67 -1.86 32.91
N THR A 125 14.20 -0.64 32.91
CA THR A 125 13.97 0.36 31.87
C THR A 125 15.31 0.74 31.29
N LEU A 126 15.47 0.66 29.96
CA LEU A 126 16.72 0.94 29.26
C LEU A 126 16.49 1.91 28.11
N LYS A 127 17.43 2.82 27.93
CA LYS A 127 17.58 3.65 26.73
C LYS A 127 18.42 2.93 25.68
N LEU A 128 18.24 3.30 24.41
CA LEU A 128 19.09 2.78 23.34
C LEU A 128 20.58 3.06 23.62
N ALA A 129 20.93 4.24 24.14
CA ALA A 129 22.32 4.55 24.50
C ALA A 129 22.95 3.53 25.47
N GLU A 130 22.17 3.04 26.43
CA GLU A 130 22.61 2.03 27.40
C GLU A 130 22.66 0.65 26.75
N LEU A 131 21.71 0.33 25.86
CA LEU A 131 21.70 -0.92 25.09
C LEU A 131 22.97 -1.10 24.25
N LEU A 132 23.52 0.00 23.72
CA LEU A 132 24.72 -0.01 22.89
C LEU A 132 26.00 -0.35 23.68
N THR A 133 25.98 -0.31 25.03
CA THR A 133 27.15 -0.67 25.84
C THR A 133 27.27 -2.18 26.08
N PHE A 134 26.26 -2.95 25.72
CA PHE A 134 26.26 -4.41 25.84
C PHE A 134 27.02 -5.07 24.68
N ASN A 135 27.23 -6.39 24.79
CA ASN A 135 27.81 -7.19 23.72
C ASN A 135 26.88 -7.19 22.49
N GLN A 136 27.39 -6.65 21.39
CA GLN A 136 26.66 -6.62 20.12
C GLN A 136 27.01 -7.86 19.30
N ILE A 137 26.04 -8.40 18.58
CA ILE A 137 26.20 -9.48 17.60
C ILE A 137 25.70 -9.03 16.23
N THR A 138 26.24 -9.62 15.18
CA THR A 138 25.75 -9.43 13.81
C THR A 138 25.52 -10.80 13.16
N ILE A 139 24.28 -11.11 12.79
CA ILE A 139 23.93 -12.36 12.10
C ILE A 139 23.00 -12.12 10.91
N PRO A 140 23.11 -12.93 9.84
CA PRO A 140 22.16 -12.90 8.75
C PRO A 140 20.84 -13.56 9.16
N ILE A 141 19.72 -12.95 8.81
CA ILE A 141 18.37 -13.47 9.11
C ILE A 141 17.49 -13.27 7.87
N THR A 142 16.85 -14.35 7.43
CA THR A 142 15.71 -14.27 6.51
C THR A 142 14.44 -14.00 7.29
N MET A 143 13.76 -12.91 6.95
CA MET A 143 12.44 -12.57 7.48
C MET A 143 11.39 -12.87 6.43
N VAL A 144 10.26 -13.43 6.86
CA VAL A 144 9.17 -13.82 5.96
C VAL A 144 7.84 -13.34 6.53
N CYS A 145 7.01 -12.70 5.71
CA CYS A 145 5.64 -12.39 6.10
C CYS A 145 4.81 -13.69 6.16
N ALA A 146 3.97 -13.86 7.19
CA ALA A 146 3.02 -14.97 7.25
C ALA A 146 2.09 -15.03 6.03
N GLY A 147 1.84 -13.88 5.39
CA GLY A 147 1.06 -13.76 4.17
C GLY A 147 1.79 -14.06 2.87
N ASN A 148 3.07 -14.43 2.86
CA ASN A 148 3.77 -14.76 1.61
C ASN A 148 2.99 -15.84 0.82
N ARG A 149 2.90 -15.67 -0.50
CA ARG A 149 2.09 -16.50 -1.42
C ARG A 149 0.58 -16.49 -1.16
N ARG A 150 0.04 -15.48 -0.47
CA ARG A 150 -1.40 -15.37 -0.18
C ARG A 150 -2.26 -15.27 -1.44
N LYS A 151 -1.78 -14.60 -2.49
CA LYS A 151 -2.60 -14.37 -3.69
C LYS A 151 -3.04 -15.68 -4.33
N GLU A 152 -2.20 -16.71 -4.33
CA GLU A 152 -2.55 -18.05 -4.82
C GLU A 152 -3.81 -18.61 -4.13
N GLN A 153 -3.90 -18.50 -2.79
CA GLN A 153 -5.11 -18.91 -2.06
C GLN A 153 -6.31 -18.04 -2.40
N ASN A 154 -6.12 -16.72 -2.50
CA ASN A 154 -7.19 -15.78 -2.81
C ASN A 154 -7.79 -16.00 -4.21
N VAL A 155 -7.00 -16.51 -5.16
CA VAL A 155 -7.51 -16.91 -6.48
C VAL A 155 -8.39 -18.14 -6.37
N VAL A 156 -8.01 -19.16 -5.57
CA VAL A 156 -8.90 -20.32 -5.31
C VAL A 156 -10.19 -19.85 -4.63
N ARG A 157 -10.06 -19.22 -3.46
CA ARG A 157 -11.17 -18.68 -2.68
C ARG A 157 -10.70 -17.46 -1.90
N LYS A 158 -11.43 -16.35 -2.01
CA LYS A 158 -11.03 -15.09 -1.38
C LYS A 158 -11.08 -15.21 0.16
N GLY A 159 -9.93 -15.05 0.81
CA GLY A 159 -9.82 -14.90 2.27
C GLY A 159 -9.81 -13.42 2.72
N ASN A 160 -9.53 -13.19 4.00
CA ASN A 160 -9.55 -11.85 4.62
C ASN A 160 -8.29 -11.02 4.35
N GLY A 161 -7.22 -11.62 3.84
CA GLY A 161 -5.94 -10.94 3.63
C GLY A 161 -5.76 -10.33 2.23
N PHE A 162 -4.93 -9.29 2.13
CA PHE A 162 -4.50 -8.69 0.87
C PHE A 162 -3.46 -9.55 0.12
N ASN A 163 -3.31 -9.33 -1.18
CA ASN A 163 -2.60 -10.21 -2.10
C ASN A 163 -1.08 -9.99 -2.09
N TRP A 164 -0.34 -10.83 -1.35
CA TRP A 164 1.10 -11.03 -1.57
C TRP A 164 1.32 -11.99 -2.73
N GLY A 165 2.32 -11.71 -3.56
CA GLY A 165 2.96 -12.69 -4.42
C GLY A 165 3.94 -13.55 -3.63
N SER A 166 4.99 -14.00 -4.30
CA SER A 166 6.02 -14.86 -3.70
C SER A 166 7.22 -14.07 -3.17
N ALA A 167 7.18 -12.74 -3.08
CA ALA A 167 8.32 -11.92 -2.64
C ALA A 167 8.11 -11.28 -1.25
N GLY A 168 7.18 -11.82 -0.45
CA GLY A 168 7.00 -11.47 0.96
C GLY A 168 8.10 -12.03 1.89
N VAL A 169 9.36 -11.97 1.43
CA VAL A 169 10.56 -12.52 2.07
C VAL A 169 11.79 -11.66 1.72
N SER A 170 12.70 -11.46 2.66
CA SER A 170 13.98 -10.74 2.47
C SER A 170 15.01 -11.15 3.52
N THR A 171 16.30 -10.95 3.24
CA THR A 171 17.42 -11.42 4.10
C THR A 171 18.48 -10.34 4.31
N ALA A 172 18.87 -10.05 5.56
CA ALA A 172 19.80 -8.98 5.95
C ALA A 172 20.69 -9.45 7.07
N LEU A 173 21.81 -8.75 7.21
CA LEU A 173 22.61 -8.74 8.41
C LEU A 173 22.01 -7.78 9.42
N PHE A 174 21.66 -8.26 10.60
CA PHE A 174 21.15 -7.41 11.67
C PHE A 174 22.17 -7.33 12.80
N THR A 175 22.38 -6.11 13.32
CA THR A 175 23.26 -5.88 14.47
C THR A 175 22.44 -5.42 15.66
N GLY A 176 22.70 -6.05 16.81
CA GLY A 176 21.97 -5.83 18.04
C GLY A 176 22.49 -6.71 19.17
N ILE A 177 21.74 -6.73 20.27
CA ILE A 177 22.04 -7.55 21.44
C ILE A 177 21.11 -8.77 21.51
N LEU A 178 21.64 -9.91 21.93
CA LEU A 178 20.82 -11.08 22.25
C LEU A 178 19.88 -10.77 23.42
N ILE A 179 18.59 -11.03 23.22
CA ILE A 179 17.57 -10.63 24.19
C ILE A 179 17.68 -11.39 25.51
N ASN A 180 18.24 -12.60 25.49
CA ASN A 180 18.42 -13.43 26.68
C ASN A 180 19.36 -12.78 27.70
N GLU A 181 20.35 -11.98 27.26
CA GLU A 181 21.27 -11.29 28.16
C GLU A 181 20.51 -10.28 29.03
N ILE A 182 19.59 -9.52 28.42
CA ILE A 182 18.83 -8.50 29.14
C ILE A 182 17.70 -9.11 29.97
N ILE A 183 17.00 -10.12 29.43
CA ILE A 183 15.93 -10.80 30.17
C ILE A 183 16.49 -11.44 31.45
N LYS A 184 17.71 -11.99 31.42
CA LYS A 184 18.38 -12.54 32.62
C LYS A 184 18.56 -11.49 33.71
N LEU A 185 18.89 -10.25 33.35
CA LEU A 185 19.03 -9.14 34.32
C LEU A 185 17.71 -8.87 35.04
N ALA A 186 16.58 -9.04 34.35
CA ALA A 186 15.27 -8.83 34.94
C ALA A 186 14.86 -9.97 35.90
N GLN A 187 15.55 -11.11 35.89
CA GLN A 187 15.28 -12.29 36.71
C GLN A 187 13.82 -12.80 36.56
N PRO A 188 13.48 -13.46 35.43
CA PRO A 188 12.13 -13.99 35.20
C PRO A 188 11.71 -14.98 36.28
N LYS A 189 10.46 -14.87 36.73
CA LYS A 189 9.87 -15.81 37.69
C LYS A 189 9.74 -17.20 37.06
N ARG A 190 9.91 -18.25 37.86
CA ARG A 190 9.89 -19.66 37.40
C ARG A 190 8.62 -20.06 36.63
N ALA A 191 7.48 -19.47 36.99
CA ALA A 191 6.19 -19.73 36.33
C ALA A 191 6.07 -19.09 34.94
N ALA A 192 6.88 -18.08 34.61
CA ALA A 192 6.80 -17.39 33.32
C ALA A 192 7.07 -18.33 32.13
N LYS A 193 6.27 -18.19 31.06
CA LYS A 193 6.34 -19.02 29.84
C LYS A 193 6.43 -18.22 28.55
N TYR A 194 6.04 -16.94 28.56
CA TYR A 194 5.99 -16.11 27.37
C TYR A 194 6.72 -14.78 27.56
N MET A 195 7.23 -14.28 26.44
CA MET A 195 7.74 -12.92 26.30
C MET A 195 6.78 -12.19 25.36
N CYS A 196 5.91 -11.37 25.93
CA CYS A 196 5.06 -10.44 25.19
C CYS A 196 5.88 -9.19 24.81
N MET A 197 5.51 -8.56 23.71
CA MET A 197 6.20 -7.44 23.09
C MET A 197 5.15 -6.44 22.58
N GLU A 198 5.42 -5.14 22.72
CA GLU A 198 4.54 -4.06 22.26
C GLU A 198 5.37 -2.96 21.56
N GLY A 199 4.89 -2.53 20.40
CA GLY A 199 5.47 -1.45 19.60
C GLY A 199 4.92 -0.06 19.96
N ALA A 200 5.45 0.97 19.30
CA ALA A 200 5.02 2.37 19.47
C ALA A 200 3.93 2.81 18.46
N ASP A 201 3.59 1.98 17.49
CA ASP A 201 2.64 2.30 16.44
C ASP A 201 1.19 2.32 16.95
N LYS A 202 0.49 3.42 16.68
CA LYS A 202 -0.90 3.61 17.10
C LYS A 202 -1.82 3.11 16.00
N LEU A 203 -2.49 2.00 16.25
CA LEU A 203 -3.39 1.34 15.31
C LEU A 203 -4.85 1.40 15.80
N PRO A 204 -5.84 1.07 14.95
CA PRO A 204 -7.25 1.12 15.34
C PRO A 204 -7.60 0.28 16.57
N ASN A 205 -6.90 -0.84 16.80
CA ASN A 205 -7.15 -1.75 17.93
C ASN A 205 -6.06 -1.66 19.01
N GLY A 206 -5.43 -0.49 19.17
CA GLY A 206 -4.35 -0.25 20.12
C GLY A 206 -2.96 -0.35 19.50
N TYR A 207 -1.94 -0.56 20.33
CA TYR A 207 -0.57 -0.75 19.85
C TYR A 207 -0.38 -2.15 19.29
N TYR A 208 0.49 -2.30 18.29
CA TYR A 208 0.85 -3.63 17.82
C TYR A 208 1.55 -4.39 18.94
N GLY A 209 1.02 -5.55 19.30
CA GLY A 209 1.61 -6.39 20.32
C GLY A 209 1.40 -7.87 20.06
N THR A 210 2.34 -8.68 20.54
CA THR A 210 2.32 -10.13 20.37
C THR A 210 3.30 -10.81 21.32
N SER A 211 3.40 -12.15 21.30
CA SER A 211 4.33 -12.90 22.13
C SER A 211 5.11 -13.96 21.38
N ILE A 212 6.20 -14.40 22.00
CA ILE A 212 6.85 -15.69 21.73
C ILE A 212 7.01 -16.48 23.04
N ARG A 213 7.34 -17.76 22.92
CA ARG A 213 7.74 -18.57 24.07
C ARG A 213 9.02 -18.01 24.70
N LEU A 214 9.02 -17.89 26.02
CA LEU A 214 10.17 -17.42 26.78
C LEU A 214 11.38 -18.35 26.61
N SER A 215 11.16 -19.67 26.46
CA SER A 215 12.24 -20.62 26.20
C SER A 215 12.96 -20.34 24.87
N THR A 216 12.24 -19.87 23.84
CA THR A 216 12.83 -19.43 22.58
C THR A 216 13.67 -18.16 22.78
N ALA A 217 13.11 -17.16 23.49
CA ALA A 217 13.83 -15.92 23.78
C ALA A 217 15.10 -16.14 24.62
N MET A 218 15.07 -17.10 25.55
CA MET A 218 16.18 -17.41 26.45
C MET A 218 17.27 -18.29 25.83
N ASN A 219 16.96 -18.99 24.72
CA ASN A 219 17.92 -19.85 24.04
C ASN A 219 18.84 -19.01 23.14
N PRO A 220 20.14 -18.83 23.49
CA PRO A 220 21.06 -18.04 22.67
C PRO A 220 21.24 -18.61 21.26
N ALA A 221 21.09 -19.93 21.10
CA ALA A 221 21.20 -20.59 19.80
C ALA A 221 20.09 -20.19 18.83
N MET A 222 18.96 -19.62 19.30
CA MET A 222 17.88 -19.12 18.45
C MET A 222 18.12 -17.69 17.93
N GLY A 223 19.15 -16.99 18.41
CA GLY A 223 19.56 -15.68 17.87
C GLY A 223 18.52 -14.57 18.04
N VAL A 224 17.59 -14.69 19.00
CA VAL A 224 16.58 -13.65 19.26
C VAL A 224 17.27 -12.39 19.75
N MET A 225 17.05 -11.27 19.07
CA MET A 225 17.80 -10.03 19.33
C MET A 225 16.94 -8.78 19.37
N LEU A 226 17.48 -7.75 20.05
CA LEU A 226 17.06 -6.36 19.91
C LEU A 226 18.00 -5.67 18.92
N ALA A 227 17.53 -5.45 17.71
CA ALA A 227 18.30 -4.89 16.61
C ALA A 227 18.08 -3.39 16.46
N TYR A 228 19.17 -2.66 16.21
CA TYR A 228 19.17 -1.23 15.91
C TYR A 228 19.87 -0.91 14.59
N LYS A 229 20.59 -1.89 13.99
CA LYS A 229 21.08 -1.81 12.61
C LYS A 229 20.59 -2.96 11.75
N MET A 230 20.56 -2.68 10.45
CA MET A 230 20.23 -3.58 9.37
C MET A 230 21.16 -3.27 8.18
N ASN A 231 21.83 -4.29 7.66
CA ASN A 231 22.84 -4.17 6.61
C ASN A 231 23.94 -3.14 6.92
N GLY A 232 24.36 -3.07 8.19
CA GLY A 232 25.40 -2.15 8.67
C GLY A 232 24.95 -0.72 8.95
N GLU A 233 23.71 -0.38 8.59
CA GLU A 233 23.12 0.95 8.73
C GLU A 233 22.09 0.96 9.85
N LEU A 234 21.81 2.14 10.43
CA LEU A 234 20.71 2.26 11.38
C LEU A 234 19.38 1.87 10.73
N LEU A 235 18.47 1.29 11.51
CA LEU A 235 17.14 0.92 11.02
C LEU A 235 16.44 2.12 10.34
N THR A 236 15.83 1.86 9.19
CA THR A 236 14.95 2.84 8.55
C THR A 236 13.59 2.90 9.28
N PRO A 237 12.80 3.99 9.11
CA PRO A 237 11.50 4.11 9.75
C PRO A 237 10.58 2.91 9.52
N ASP A 238 10.45 2.44 8.27
CA ASP A 238 9.62 1.28 7.91
C ASP A 238 10.08 -0.04 8.57
N HIS A 239 11.36 -0.13 8.94
CA HIS A 239 11.96 -1.33 9.53
C HIS A 239 12.12 -1.27 11.05
N GLY A 240 11.52 -0.27 11.71
CA GLY A 240 11.42 -0.24 13.17
C GLY A 240 12.38 0.72 13.87
N ARG A 241 12.84 1.77 13.18
CA ARG A 241 13.69 2.81 13.78
C ARG A 241 13.12 3.33 15.12
N PRO A 242 13.88 3.33 16.23
CA PRO A 242 15.31 3.02 16.29
C PRO A 242 15.61 1.60 16.79
N LEU A 243 14.61 0.84 17.24
CA LEU A 243 14.79 -0.45 17.90
C LEU A 243 13.65 -1.42 17.55
N ARG A 244 14.01 -2.66 17.21
CA ARG A 244 13.05 -3.73 16.96
C ARG A 244 13.47 -5.05 17.60
N VAL A 245 12.52 -5.96 17.77
CA VAL A 245 12.81 -7.38 18.03
C VAL A 245 12.98 -8.11 16.69
N LEU A 246 13.91 -9.06 16.66
CA LEU A 246 14.07 -10.05 15.58
C LEU A 246 14.09 -11.46 16.15
N ILE A 247 13.33 -12.34 15.50
CA ILE A 247 13.18 -13.73 15.92
C ILE A 247 13.44 -14.63 14.70
N PRO A 248 14.68 -15.14 14.54
CA PRO A 248 15.03 -16.03 13.45
C PRO A 248 14.13 -17.26 13.36
N GLY A 249 13.79 -17.68 12.13
CA GLY A 249 12.98 -18.87 11.87
C GLY A 249 11.49 -18.74 12.23
N GLN A 250 11.02 -17.57 12.67
CA GLN A 250 9.60 -17.28 12.91
C GLN A 250 9.03 -16.30 11.89
N ILE A 251 7.70 -16.24 11.80
CA ILE A 251 7.02 -15.26 10.95
C ILE A 251 7.38 -13.82 11.38
N GLY A 252 7.49 -12.93 10.40
CA GLY A 252 7.81 -11.52 10.63
C GLY A 252 6.84 -10.80 11.57
N GLY A 253 5.59 -11.30 11.68
CA GLY A 253 4.60 -10.79 12.63
C GLY A 253 5.04 -10.87 14.10
N ARG A 254 5.95 -11.78 14.47
CA ARG A 254 6.48 -11.83 15.85
C ARG A 254 7.64 -10.85 16.10
N SER A 255 8.30 -10.39 15.04
CA SER A 255 9.45 -9.47 15.11
C SER A 255 8.96 -8.01 15.23
N VAL A 256 8.46 -7.65 16.41
CA VAL A 256 7.83 -6.34 16.71
C VAL A 256 8.79 -5.17 16.40
N LYS A 257 8.30 -4.19 15.66
CA LYS A 257 9.00 -2.95 15.31
C LYS A 257 8.70 -1.84 16.31
N TRP A 258 9.58 -0.83 16.37
CA TRP A 258 9.40 0.35 17.23
C TRP A 258 9.17 -0.04 18.69
N LEU A 259 9.99 -0.96 19.20
CA LEU A 259 9.77 -1.64 20.49
C LEU A 259 9.70 -0.64 21.65
N LYS A 260 8.66 -0.77 22.49
CA LYS A 260 8.50 0.00 23.73
C LYS A 260 8.42 -0.87 24.97
N ARG A 261 7.86 -2.07 24.88
CA ARG A 261 7.67 -2.93 26.07
C ARG A 261 7.95 -4.38 25.75
N ILE A 262 8.59 -5.05 26.70
CA ILE A 262 8.71 -6.48 26.82
C ILE A 262 8.04 -6.86 28.14
N ILE A 263 7.06 -7.75 28.10
CA ILE A 263 6.26 -8.13 29.27
C ILE A 263 6.37 -9.63 29.42
N ILE A 264 6.99 -10.08 30.50
CA ILE A 264 7.14 -11.50 30.81
C ILE A 264 5.85 -12.00 31.46
N THR A 265 5.27 -13.06 30.92
CA THR A 265 3.94 -13.55 31.32
C THR A 265 3.91 -15.07 31.43
N GLU A 266 2.91 -15.60 32.13
CA GLU A 266 2.62 -17.05 32.18
C GLU A 266 1.84 -17.50 30.94
N GLU A 267 0.96 -16.65 30.42
CA GLU A 267 0.12 -16.92 29.25
C GLU A 267 0.59 -16.12 28.02
N PRO A 268 0.19 -16.54 26.79
CA PRO A 268 0.44 -15.77 25.57
C PRO A 268 -0.14 -14.35 25.64
N SER A 269 0.25 -13.50 24.69
CA SER A 269 -0.26 -12.14 24.61
C SER A 269 -1.77 -12.12 24.35
N ASP A 270 -2.48 -11.33 25.14
CA ASP A 270 -3.90 -11.01 24.97
C ASP A 270 -4.14 -9.84 24.00
N ASN A 271 -3.08 -9.32 23.36
CA ASN A 271 -3.17 -8.20 22.43
C ASN A 271 -4.05 -8.59 21.23
N TRP A 272 -4.87 -7.65 20.77
CA TRP A 272 -5.80 -7.86 19.66
C TRP A 272 -5.12 -8.43 18.41
N TYR A 273 -3.92 -7.96 18.07
CA TYR A 273 -3.15 -8.41 16.91
C TYR A 273 -2.52 -9.81 17.09
N HIS A 274 -2.38 -10.30 18.32
CA HIS A 274 -1.99 -11.68 18.58
C HIS A 274 -3.18 -12.65 18.42
N ILE A 275 -4.37 -12.22 18.83
CA ILE A 275 -5.59 -13.02 18.78
C ILE A 275 -6.12 -13.08 17.34
N TYR A 276 -6.36 -11.93 16.70
CA TYR A 276 -7.13 -11.84 15.46
C TYR A 276 -6.30 -11.82 14.17
N ASP A 277 -4.98 -11.82 14.26
CA ASP A 277 -4.06 -11.87 13.11
C ASP A 277 -3.01 -12.98 13.30
N ASN A 278 -2.27 -13.32 12.23
CA ASN A 278 -1.17 -14.29 12.26
C ASN A 278 -1.57 -15.68 12.80
N ARG A 279 -2.67 -16.24 12.26
CA ARG A 279 -3.15 -17.61 12.53
C ARG A 279 -3.42 -18.40 11.25
N VAL A 280 -3.26 -19.71 11.30
CA VAL A 280 -3.78 -20.64 10.29
C VAL A 280 -4.89 -21.45 10.92
N LEU A 281 -6.13 -21.05 10.63
CA LEU A 281 -7.32 -21.76 11.09
C LEU A 281 -7.52 -23.06 10.29
N PRO A 282 -8.16 -24.09 10.88
CA PRO A 282 -8.49 -25.33 10.18
C PRO A 282 -9.27 -25.11 8.87
N THR A 283 -9.00 -25.91 7.84
CA THR A 283 -9.52 -25.70 6.46
C THR A 283 -11.05 -25.66 6.34
N MET A 284 -11.78 -26.34 7.24
CA MET A 284 -13.25 -26.32 7.24
C MET A 284 -13.82 -25.01 7.80
N VAL A 285 -13.01 -24.21 8.50
CA VAL A 285 -13.42 -22.91 9.03
C VAL A 285 -13.40 -21.92 7.88
N THR A 286 -14.59 -21.46 7.50
CA THR A 286 -14.74 -20.43 6.48
C THR A 286 -14.60 -19.04 7.07
N THR A 287 -14.52 -18.03 6.20
CA THR A 287 -14.60 -16.61 6.60
C THR A 287 -15.86 -16.32 7.40
N GLU A 288 -16.96 -17.00 7.09
CA GLU A 288 -18.25 -16.88 7.78
C GLU A 288 -18.19 -17.48 9.17
N ILE A 289 -17.75 -18.73 9.28
CA ILE A 289 -17.65 -19.45 10.55
C ILE A 289 -16.72 -18.71 11.51
N ALA A 290 -15.57 -18.21 11.03
CA ALA A 290 -14.61 -17.49 11.85
C ALA A 290 -15.17 -16.14 12.37
N ALA A 291 -16.03 -15.49 11.59
CA ALA A 291 -16.62 -14.21 11.98
C ALA A 291 -17.81 -14.37 12.94
N GLU A 292 -18.61 -15.43 12.78
CA GLU A 292 -19.70 -15.79 13.69
C GLU A 292 -19.18 -16.32 15.04
N ASN A 293 -18.07 -17.06 15.01
CA ASN A 293 -17.47 -17.62 16.22
C ASN A 293 -16.02 -17.13 16.40
N LYS A 294 -15.86 -16.06 17.17
CA LYS A 294 -14.54 -15.51 17.51
C LYS A 294 -13.68 -16.45 18.36
N SER A 295 -14.23 -17.53 18.94
CA SER A 295 -13.43 -18.47 19.75
C SER A 295 -12.35 -19.18 18.93
N TRP A 296 -12.52 -19.30 17.60
CA TRP A 296 -11.50 -19.83 16.70
C TRP A 296 -10.17 -19.09 16.77
N TYR A 297 -10.18 -17.81 17.13
CA TYR A 297 -8.98 -16.98 17.26
C TYR A 297 -8.30 -17.08 18.63
N ASN A 298 -8.92 -17.74 19.62
CA ASN A 298 -8.36 -17.84 20.97
C ASN A 298 -7.58 -19.13 21.22
N ASP A 299 -7.54 -20.04 20.26
CA ASP A 299 -6.81 -21.30 20.38
C ASP A 299 -5.38 -21.16 19.84
N GLU A 300 -4.40 -21.21 20.75
CA GLU A 300 -2.97 -21.10 20.43
C GLU A 300 -2.44 -22.17 19.49
N ARG A 301 -3.13 -23.29 19.31
CA ARG A 301 -2.74 -24.31 18.32
C ARG A 301 -2.76 -23.76 16.90
N TYR A 302 -3.50 -22.67 16.66
CA TYR A 302 -3.60 -22.01 15.36
C TYR A 302 -2.70 -20.77 15.26
N ALA A 303 -2.10 -20.31 16.36
CA ALA A 303 -1.19 -19.17 16.37
C ALA A 303 0.13 -19.54 15.69
N LEU A 304 0.57 -18.68 14.76
CA LEU A 304 1.79 -18.91 14.00
C LEU A 304 3.03 -18.44 14.75
N TYR A 305 4.03 -19.30 14.85
CA TYR A 305 5.35 -18.94 15.37
C TYR A 305 6.39 -19.25 14.30
N ASN A 306 6.88 -20.49 14.28
CA ASN A 306 7.83 -20.95 13.27
C ASN A 306 7.21 -20.96 11.87
N LEU A 307 8.01 -20.62 10.87
CA LEU A 307 7.66 -20.78 9.46
C LEU A 307 7.55 -22.27 9.09
N ASN A 308 6.82 -22.58 8.02
CA ASN A 308 6.85 -23.88 7.37
C ASN A 308 7.85 -23.92 6.21
N VAL A 309 8.16 -25.13 5.74
CA VAL A 309 9.00 -25.37 4.56
C VAL A 309 8.38 -24.74 3.33
N GLN A 310 9.17 -23.98 2.57
CA GLN A 310 8.77 -23.29 1.35
C GLN A 310 9.86 -23.35 0.29
N SER A 311 9.44 -23.42 -0.97
CA SER A 311 10.29 -23.25 -2.15
C SER A 311 9.52 -22.56 -3.26
N VAL A 312 10.22 -21.70 -4.01
CA VAL A 312 9.65 -20.87 -5.08
C VAL A 312 10.60 -20.87 -6.26
N ILE A 313 10.04 -21.03 -7.46
CA ILE A 313 10.75 -20.86 -8.73
C ILE A 313 10.82 -19.37 -9.02
N CYS A 314 12.02 -18.83 -9.23
CA CYS A 314 12.22 -17.42 -9.61
C CYS A 314 12.46 -17.30 -11.13
N TYR A 315 13.18 -18.26 -11.70
CA TYR A 315 13.44 -18.37 -13.13
C TYR A 315 13.11 -19.77 -13.66
N PRO A 316 12.41 -19.90 -14.82
CA PRO A 316 11.96 -18.83 -15.71
C PRO A 316 11.02 -17.81 -15.05
N ALA A 317 11.20 -16.53 -15.33
CA ALA A 317 10.41 -15.45 -14.77
C ALA A 317 9.00 -15.44 -15.38
N HIS A 318 8.06 -14.74 -14.72
CA HIS A 318 6.71 -14.59 -15.27
C HIS A 318 6.76 -13.89 -16.63
N GLU A 319 6.11 -14.49 -17.61
CA GLU A 319 6.08 -14.09 -19.02
C GLU A 319 7.44 -14.10 -19.72
N GLU A 320 8.47 -14.72 -19.15
CA GLU A 320 9.73 -14.97 -19.85
C GLU A 320 9.45 -15.84 -21.09
N ILE A 321 10.09 -15.46 -22.20
CA ILE A 321 10.03 -16.18 -23.47
C ILE A 321 11.43 -16.72 -23.78
N ILE A 322 11.51 -18.02 -24.05
CA ILE A 322 12.76 -18.71 -24.36
C ILE A 322 12.63 -19.38 -25.72
N GLU A 323 13.59 -19.16 -26.61
CA GLU A 323 13.63 -19.84 -27.91
C GLU A 323 13.96 -21.33 -27.75
N ILE A 324 13.31 -22.17 -28.54
CA ILE A 324 13.54 -23.61 -28.56
C ILE A 324 14.77 -23.87 -29.42
N GLU A 325 15.87 -24.21 -28.77
CA GLU A 325 17.14 -24.52 -29.42
C GLU A 325 17.63 -25.93 -29.04
N GLU A 326 18.10 -26.67 -30.04
CA GLU A 326 18.74 -27.98 -29.81
C GLU A 326 20.06 -27.82 -29.04
N ASN A 327 20.38 -28.80 -28.19
CA ASN A 327 21.61 -28.83 -27.36
C ASN A 327 21.79 -27.67 -26.37
N LYS A 328 20.76 -26.83 -26.15
CA LYS A 328 20.75 -25.84 -25.06
C LYS A 328 19.96 -26.36 -23.85
N SER A 329 20.45 -25.98 -22.67
CA SER A 329 19.77 -26.17 -21.39
C SER A 329 19.35 -24.83 -20.81
N TYR A 330 18.30 -24.87 -19.98
CA TYR A 330 17.88 -23.74 -19.18
C TYR A 330 18.10 -24.04 -17.71
N ASN A 331 18.64 -23.05 -16.99
CA ASN A 331 18.88 -23.13 -15.57
C ASN A 331 17.63 -22.69 -14.78
N ILE A 332 16.78 -23.65 -14.43
CA ILE A 332 15.63 -23.42 -13.56
C ILE A 332 16.15 -23.17 -12.15
N ARG A 333 15.77 -22.05 -11.53
CA ARG A 333 16.37 -21.62 -10.27
C ARG A 333 15.42 -20.82 -9.41
N GLY A 334 15.68 -20.84 -8.11
CA GLY A 334 14.81 -20.21 -7.12
C GLY A 334 15.39 -20.25 -5.72
N TYR A 335 14.56 -19.95 -4.72
CA TYR A 335 14.95 -20.00 -3.32
C TYR A 335 14.07 -20.98 -2.54
N ALA A 336 14.54 -21.39 -1.36
CA ALA A 336 13.77 -22.13 -0.37
C ALA A 336 14.09 -21.61 1.05
N TYR A 337 13.14 -21.72 1.97
CA TYR A 337 13.33 -21.35 3.38
C TYR A 337 12.51 -22.25 4.31
N ASN A 338 12.84 -22.25 5.60
CA ASN A 338 12.12 -22.96 6.63
C ASN A 338 12.10 -22.18 7.96
N GLY A 339 11.29 -22.64 8.91
CA GLY A 339 11.25 -22.11 10.25
C GLY A 339 12.10 -22.86 11.27
N GLY A 340 12.16 -22.30 12.48
CA GLY A 340 12.74 -22.97 13.66
C GLY A 340 14.25 -23.22 13.62
N GLY A 341 14.97 -22.71 12.62
CA GLY A 341 16.39 -22.99 12.45
C GLY A 341 16.70 -24.33 11.77
N ILE A 342 15.69 -25.01 11.20
CA ILE A 342 15.83 -26.34 10.59
C ILE A 342 16.23 -26.19 9.12
N ARG A 343 17.31 -26.87 8.72
CA ARG A 343 17.83 -26.78 7.35
C ARG A 343 16.89 -27.44 6.34
N ILE A 344 16.79 -26.85 5.15
CA ILE A 344 16.23 -27.52 3.97
C ILE A 344 17.20 -28.63 3.57
N GLY A 345 16.78 -29.89 3.63
CA GLY A 345 17.66 -31.03 3.27
C GLY A 345 17.69 -31.30 1.77
N ARG A 346 16.60 -31.02 1.06
CA ARG A 346 16.49 -31.19 -0.40
C ARG A 346 15.44 -30.28 -1.03
N VAL A 347 15.67 -29.96 -2.30
CA VAL A 347 14.73 -29.30 -3.20
C VAL A 347 14.61 -30.17 -4.44
N GLU A 348 13.39 -30.48 -4.82
CA GLU A 348 13.08 -31.39 -5.92
C GLU A 348 12.20 -30.66 -6.94
N THR A 349 12.49 -30.86 -8.22
CA THR A 349 11.69 -30.33 -9.32
C THR A 349 11.08 -31.46 -10.15
N SER A 350 9.87 -31.26 -10.64
CA SER A 350 9.20 -32.20 -11.54
C SER A 350 8.73 -31.47 -12.79
N LEU A 351 8.79 -32.20 -13.92
CA LEU A 351 8.39 -31.77 -15.26
C LEU A 351 7.24 -32.64 -15.81
N ASP A 352 6.62 -33.42 -14.94
CA ASP A 352 5.58 -34.41 -15.25
C ASP A 352 4.48 -34.42 -14.17
N GLN A 353 4.15 -33.24 -13.65
CA GLN A 353 3.09 -33.02 -12.64
C GLN A 353 3.30 -33.77 -11.32
N GLY A 354 4.56 -33.97 -10.92
CA GLY A 354 4.96 -34.57 -9.65
C GLY A 354 5.05 -36.11 -9.67
N ARG A 355 5.01 -36.75 -10.84
CA ARG A 355 5.16 -38.21 -10.98
C ARG A 355 6.60 -38.66 -10.75
N THR A 356 7.56 -37.94 -11.33
CA THR A 356 8.99 -38.14 -11.11
C THR A 356 9.66 -36.84 -10.68
N TRP A 357 10.75 -36.97 -9.91
CA TRP A 357 11.42 -35.85 -9.28
C TRP A 357 12.92 -35.85 -9.60
N GLN A 358 13.44 -34.67 -9.93
CA GLN A 358 14.86 -34.42 -10.15
C GLN A 358 15.38 -33.58 -8.98
N LEU A 359 16.50 -34.02 -8.39
CA LEU A 359 17.11 -33.35 -7.26
C LEU A 359 17.85 -32.09 -7.74
N ALA A 360 17.47 -30.92 -7.22
CA ALA A 360 18.15 -29.67 -7.50
C ALA A 360 19.44 -29.54 -6.67
N LYS A 361 20.42 -28.81 -7.20
CA LYS A 361 21.57 -28.37 -6.42
C LYS A 361 21.13 -27.24 -5.49
N ILE A 362 21.57 -27.27 -4.23
CA ILE A 362 21.28 -26.22 -3.24
C ILE A 362 22.58 -25.54 -2.82
N ASP A 363 22.55 -24.22 -2.80
CA ASP A 363 23.60 -23.35 -2.29
C ASP A 363 23.10 -22.69 -0.99
N TYR A 364 23.88 -22.81 0.09
CA TYR A 364 23.59 -22.24 1.42
C TYR A 364 24.59 -21.13 1.76
N PRO A 365 24.38 -19.87 1.34
CA PRO A 365 25.37 -18.82 1.61
C PRO A 365 25.56 -18.51 3.10
N GLU A 366 24.60 -18.86 3.96
CA GLU A 366 24.72 -18.82 5.42
C GLU A 366 25.92 -19.64 5.92
N ASP A 367 26.23 -20.78 5.29
CA ASP A 367 27.35 -21.64 5.70
C ASP A 367 28.71 -20.97 5.48
N LEU A 368 28.78 -19.94 4.63
CA LEU A 368 30.00 -19.13 4.46
C LEU A 368 30.26 -18.28 5.70
N TYR A 369 29.21 -17.76 6.36
CA TYR A 369 29.32 -17.07 7.64
C TYR A 369 29.68 -18.04 8.78
N LYS A 370 29.15 -19.28 8.74
CA LYS A 370 29.53 -20.32 9.73
C LYS A 370 31.01 -20.73 9.60
N LYS A 371 31.59 -20.62 8.41
CA LYS A 371 33.01 -20.90 8.15
C LYS A 371 33.93 -19.70 8.41
N ALA A 372 33.37 -18.52 8.69
CA ALA A 372 34.10 -17.26 8.82
C ALA A 372 34.82 -17.09 10.18
N ILE A 373 35.51 -18.13 10.66
CA ILE A 373 36.15 -18.15 11.99
C ILE A 373 37.18 -17.01 12.17
N CYS A 374 37.80 -16.56 11.07
CA CYS A 374 38.78 -15.46 11.08
C CYS A 374 38.17 -14.05 11.08
N TYR A 375 36.84 -13.92 11.03
CA TYR A 375 36.14 -12.63 11.06
C TYR A 375 35.43 -12.46 12.40
N PRO A 376 36.07 -11.82 13.41
CA PRO A 376 35.49 -11.76 14.74
C PRO A 376 34.29 -10.80 14.83
N GLU A 377 34.24 -9.77 13.99
CA GLU A 377 33.24 -8.70 14.05
C GLU A 377 32.78 -8.23 12.67
N LEU A 378 31.51 -7.79 12.60
CA LEU A 378 30.91 -7.16 11.43
C LEU A 378 29.95 -6.06 11.90
N PHE A 379 30.07 -4.85 11.34
CA PHE A 379 29.24 -3.69 11.64
C PHE A 379 29.16 -3.27 13.13
N GLY A 380 30.19 -3.63 13.90
CA GLY A 380 30.31 -3.35 15.34
C GLY A 380 29.65 -4.41 16.23
N GLY A 381 29.30 -5.58 15.69
CA GLY A 381 28.87 -6.74 16.47
C GLY A 381 29.69 -7.98 16.16
N LYS A 382 29.86 -8.86 17.15
CA LYS A 382 30.52 -10.16 16.97
C LYS A 382 29.77 -10.98 15.91
N LEU A 383 30.51 -11.55 14.96
CA LEU A 383 29.96 -12.56 14.05
C LEU A 383 30.02 -13.92 14.75
N ASP A 384 28.92 -14.33 15.38
CA ASP A 384 28.85 -15.59 16.13
C ASP A 384 28.24 -16.76 15.33
N MET A 385 28.06 -16.59 14.03
CA MET A 385 27.61 -17.66 13.13
C MET A 385 28.46 -18.93 13.19
N PRO A 386 29.80 -18.88 13.34
CA PRO A 386 30.62 -20.09 13.54
C PRO A 386 30.26 -20.90 14.78
N ASP A 387 29.61 -20.28 15.77
CA ASP A 387 29.20 -20.93 17.02
C ASP A 387 27.78 -21.55 16.91
N ARG A 388 27.14 -21.48 15.73
CA ARG A 388 25.72 -21.83 15.52
C ARG A 388 25.51 -22.95 14.51
N GLU A 389 24.62 -23.88 14.86
CA GLU A 389 24.20 -24.97 13.97
C GLU A 389 22.91 -24.65 13.20
N GLN A 390 22.03 -23.82 13.79
CA GLN A 390 20.74 -23.43 13.21
C GLN A 390 20.89 -22.76 11.85
N CYS A 391 19.88 -22.91 10.98
CA CYS A 391 19.80 -22.22 9.69
C CYS A 391 18.71 -21.15 9.73
N PHE A 392 19.12 -19.89 9.80
CA PHE A 392 18.23 -18.74 9.90
C PHE A 392 17.90 -18.10 8.55
N CYS A 393 18.58 -18.52 7.51
CA CYS A 393 18.46 -17.93 6.20
C CYS A 393 17.84 -18.87 5.17
N TRP A 394 17.30 -18.28 4.12
CA TRP A 394 16.97 -18.97 2.89
C TRP A 394 18.21 -19.61 2.25
N CYS A 395 17.97 -20.60 1.41
CA CYS A 395 18.95 -21.14 0.49
C CYS A 395 18.48 -20.92 -0.95
N PHE A 396 19.43 -21.02 -1.87
CA PHE A 396 19.18 -20.91 -3.30
C PHE A 396 19.30 -22.29 -3.91
N TRP A 397 18.50 -22.57 -4.92
CA TRP A 397 18.56 -23.86 -5.62
C TRP A 397 18.50 -23.64 -7.12
N ASN A 398 19.09 -24.58 -7.85
CA ASN A 398 19.12 -24.56 -9.30
C ASN A 398 19.21 -25.96 -9.91
N ILE A 399 18.74 -26.10 -11.14
CA ILE A 399 18.82 -27.32 -11.94
C ILE A 399 18.83 -27.00 -13.43
N GLU A 400 19.80 -27.57 -14.14
CA GLU A 400 19.89 -27.48 -15.60
C GLU A 400 18.97 -28.50 -16.26
N VAL A 401 18.11 -28.03 -17.17
CA VAL A 401 17.17 -28.87 -17.91
C VAL A 401 17.27 -28.58 -19.41
N PRO A 402 17.41 -29.59 -20.28
CA PRO A 402 17.41 -29.37 -21.73
C PRO A 402 16.14 -28.63 -22.18
N ILE A 403 16.29 -27.58 -23.00
CA ILE A 403 15.15 -26.80 -23.52
C ILE A 403 14.21 -27.71 -24.33
N MET A 404 14.75 -28.69 -25.05
CA MET A 404 13.96 -29.69 -25.75
C MET A 404 13.04 -30.49 -24.82
N LYS A 405 13.49 -30.80 -23.60
CA LYS A 405 12.64 -31.46 -22.58
C LYS A 405 11.54 -30.52 -22.10
N LEU A 406 11.86 -29.25 -21.84
CA LEU A 406 10.87 -28.23 -21.49
C LEU A 406 9.83 -28.02 -22.58
N SER A 407 10.21 -28.14 -23.86
CA SER A 407 9.28 -28.01 -24.99
C SER A 407 8.21 -29.11 -25.07
N GLN A 408 8.45 -30.23 -24.37
CA GLN A 408 7.54 -31.38 -24.26
C GLN A 408 6.80 -31.41 -22.91
N THR A 409 7.06 -30.44 -22.05
CA THR A 409 6.52 -30.35 -20.69
C THR A 409 5.39 -29.32 -20.62
N LYS A 410 4.35 -29.60 -19.83
CA LYS A 410 3.23 -28.67 -19.59
C LYS A 410 3.50 -27.69 -18.45
N ASP A 411 4.25 -28.13 -17.44
CA ASP A 411 4.50 -27.37 -16.22
C ASP A 411 5.78 -27.77 -15.50
N ILE A 412 6.25 -26.86 -14.65
CA ILE A 412 7.36 -27.09 -13.73
C ILE A 412 6.78 -26.95 -12.32
N VAL A 413 6.98 -27.95 -11.48
CA VAL A 413 6.64 -27.87 -10.05
C VAL A 413 7.88 -28.04 -9.19
N VAL A 414 7.96 -27.31 -8.08
CA VAL A 414 9.01 -27.44 -7.08
C VAL A 414 8.44 -27.74 -5.70
N ARG A 415 9.16 -28.57 -4.94
CA ARG A 415 8.94 -28.78 -3.50
C ARG A 415 10.26 -28.86 -2.75
N ALA A 416 10.23 -28.50 -1.48
CA ALA A 416 11.33 -28.71 -0.55
C ALA A 416 10.93 -29.66 0.59
N MET A 417 11.95 -30.30 1.17
CA MET A 417 11.84 -31.11 2.37
C MET A 417 12.98 -30.75 3.34
N ASP A 418 12.67 -30.59 4.62
CA ASP A 418 13.64 -30.25 5.66
C ASP A 418 14.31 -31.47 6.31
N GLU A 419 15.27 -31.24 7.20
CA GLU A 419 15.98 -32.30 7.94
C GLU A 419 15.08 -33.05 8.95
N SER A 420 13.90 -32.52 9.27
CA SER A 420 12.86 -33.21 10.04
C SER A 420 11.89 -33.99 9.16
N ILE A 421 12.17 -34.09 7.85
CA ILE A 421 11.36 -34.80 6.85
C ILE A 421 9.96 -34.16 6.67
N ASN A 422 9.78 -32.90 7.07
CA ASN A 422 8.59 -32.15 6.70
C ASN A 422 8.71 -31.76 5.22
N ILE A 423 7.69 -32.11 4.44
CA ILE A 423 7.63 -31.86 3.00
C ILE A 423 6.50 -30.89 2.67
N GLN A 424 6.70 -30.04 1.66
CA GLN A 424 5.61 -29.21 1.13
C GLN A 424 4.47 -30.10 0.59
N PRO A 425 3.21 -29.79 0.93
CA PRO A 425 2.06 -30.54 0.45
C PRO A 425 1.82 -30.29 -1.04
N ARG A 426 1.27 -31.31 -1.72
CA ARG A 426 0.74 -31.15 -3.07
C ARG A 426 -0.48 -30.21 -3.05
N ASP A 427 -1.40 -30.47 -2.14
CA ASP A 427 -2.68 -29.79 -2.06
C ASP A 427 -2.59 -28.51 -1.23
N MET A 428 -3.42 -27.54 -1.58
CA MET A 428 -3.47 -26.26 -0.89
C MET A 428 -4.19 -26.40 0.45
N TYR A 429 -3.52 -25.96 1.53
CA TYR A 429 -4.17 -25.73 2.82
C TYR A 429 -4.81 -24.33 2.82
N TRP A 430 -5.99 -24.20 2.20
CA TRP A 430 -6.72 -22.95 2.23
C TRP A 430 -7.17 -22.62 3.66
N ASN A 431 -6.96 -21.37 4.10
CA ASN A 431 -7.41 -20.90 5.40
C ASN A 431 -7.87 -19.45 5.35
N VAL A 432 -8.65 -19.03 6.37
CA VAL A 432 -9.35 -17.73 6.46
C VAL A 432 -8.43 -16.52 6.24
N LEU A 433 -7.24 -16.51 6.85
CA LEU A 433 -6.26 -15.42 6.73
C LEU A 433 -5.29 -15.63 5.55
N SER A 434 -5.41 -16.79 4.91
CA SER A 434 -4.63 -17.24 3.78
C SER A 434 -3.13 -17.05 4.01
N MET A 435 -2.67 -17.57 5.15
CA MET A 435 -1.28 -17.51 5.61
C MET A 435 -0.58 -18.86 5.48
N LEU A 436 0.77 -18.82 5.43
CA LEU A 436 1.65 -19.98 5.29
C LEU A 436 1.29 -20.90 4.11
N ASN A 437 0.82 -20.33 3.00
CA ASN A 437 0.50 -21.09 1.80
C ASN A 437 1.76 -21.75 1.20
N ASN A 438 1.99 -23.03 1.47
CA ASN A 438 3.21 -23.73 1.07
C ASN A 438 2.99 -24.94 0.16
N CYS A 439 1.87 -25.01 -0.56
CA CYS A 439 1.72 -26.01 -1.62
C CYS A 439 2.83 -25.88 -2.68
N TRP A 440 3.05 -26.93 -3.48
CA TRP A 440 4.07 -26.91 -4.53
C TRP A 440 3.92 -25.67 -5.42
N HIS A 441 5.01 -24.93 -5.61
CA HIS A 441 5.01 -23.77 -6.49
C HIS A 441 5.08 -24.26 -7.94
N ARG A 442 4.14 -23.82 -8.77
CA ARG A 442 3.90 -24.34 -10.13
C ARG A 442 4.00 -23.23 -11.18
N LEU A 443 4.75 -23.47 -12.25
CA LEU A 443 4.76 -22.64 -13.46
C LEU A 443 4.14 -23.44 -14.61
N THR A 444 3.36 -22.80 -15.48
CA THR A 444 2.90 -23.40 -16.73
C THR A 444 3.79 -22.99 -17.90
N ILE A 445 3.94 -23.90 -18.87
CA ILE A 445 4.70 -23.68 -20.10
C ILE A 445 3.71 -23.64 -21.27
N THR A 446 3.75 -22.58 -22.07
CA THR A 446 2.95 -22.45 -23.30
C THR A 446 3.85 -22.28 -24.51
N LYS A 447 3.75 -23.20 -25.48
CA LYS A 447 4.42 -23.03 -26.78
C LYS A 447 3.73 -21.93 -27.58
N GLN A 448 4.51 -20.95 -28.05
CA GLN A 448 3.97 -19.82 -28.81
C GLN A 448 3.57 -20.27 -30.23
N GLN A 449 2.35 -19.93 -30.68
CA GLN A 449 1.81 -20.42 -31.96
C GLN A 449 2.56 -19.87 -33.19
N ASN A 450 3.19 -18.69 -33.06
CA ASN A 450 3.85 -17.97 -34.16
C ASN A 450 5.38 -17.85 -33.98
N ALA A 451 5.97 -18.54 -33.00
CA ALA A 451 7.40 -18.53 -32.73
C ALA A 451 7.86 -19.90 -32.22
N ASN A 452 9.07 -20.33 -32.57
CA ASN A 452 9.68 -21.52 -32.00
C ASN A 452 10.17 -21.23 -30.58
N ALA A 453 9.25 -20.90 -29.67
CA ALA A 453 9.54 -20.40 -28.33
C ALA A 453 8.54 -20.87 -27.28
N LEU A 454 8.98 -20.89 -26.02
CA LEU A 454 8.23 -21.25 -24.83
C LEU A 454 7.98 -19.99 -23.99
N LYS A 455 6.74 -19.78 -23.53
CA LYS A 455 6.38 -18.76 -22.55
C LYS A 455 6.07 -19.41 -21.20
N PHE A 456 6.54 -18.81 -20.12
CA PHE A 456 6.36 -19.32 -18.76
C PHE A 456 5.43 -18.41 -17.95
N ASP A 457 4.43 -18.98 -17.29
CA ASP A 457 3.55 -18.24 -16.39
C ASP A 457 3.71 -18.72 -14.95
N HIS A 458 3.95 -17.79 -14.02
CA HIS A 458 3.91 -18.04 -12.58
C HIS A 458 2.46 -18.18 -12.10
N PRO A 459 2.21 -18.65 -10.85
CA PRO A 459 0.85 -18.80 -10.34
C PRO A 459 0.04 -17.50 -10.42
N THR A 460 0.60 -16.41 -9.92
CA THR A 460 -0.06 -15.10 -9.83
C THR A 460 0.96 -13.96 -9.88
N VAL A 461 0.51 -12.77 -10.25
CA VAL A 461 1.28 -11.50 -10.11
C VAL A 461 0.85 -10.78 -8.82
N PRO A 462 1.74 -10.20 -8.00
CA PRO A 462 1.38 -9.58 -6.72
C PRO A 462 0.36 -8.43 -6.82
N ALA A 463 -0.20 -8.04 -5.67
CA ALA A 463 -1.23 -7.01 -5.54
C ALA A 463 -2.53 -7.35 -6.32
N LEU A 464 -3.17 -6.33 -6.90
CA LEU A 464 -4.38 -6.46 -7.73
C LEU A 464 -4.06 -6.59 -9.23
N THR A 465 -2.78 -6.70 -9.59
CA THR A 465 -2.34 -6.86 -10.98
C THR A 465 -2.85 -8.19 -11.51
N LYS A 466 -3.57 -8.17 -12.63
CA LYS A 466 -4.00 -9.40 -13.31
C LYS A 466 -2.79 -10.10 -13.94
N GLY A 467 -2.78 -11.43 -13.90
CA GLY A 467 -1.74 -12.25 -14.52
C GLY A 467 -1.45 -13.53 -13.74
N GLY A 468 -0.69 -14.41 -14.41
CA GLY A 468 -0.39 -15.76 -13.93
C GLY A 468 -1.42 -16.81 -14.35
N TRP A 469 -1.02 -18.07 -14.30
CA TRP A 469 -1.83 -19.17 -14.83
C TRP A 469 -3.08 -19.46 -13.99
N MET A 470 -3.06 -19.20 -12.68
CA MET A 470 -4.21 -19.50 -11.81
C MET A 470 -5.42 -18.63 -12.16
N GLU A 471 -5.18 -17.34 -12.47
CA GLU A 471 -6.24 -16.42 -12.88
C GLU A 471 -6.80 -16.80 -14.25
N LYS A 472 -5.93 -17.21 -15.21
CA LYS A 472 -6.36 -17.71 -16.52
C LYS A 472 -7.28 -18.92 -16.41
N VAL A 473 -6.86 -19.94 -15.64
CA VAL A 473 -7.68 -21.15 -15.40
C VAL A 473 -9.03 -20.79 -14.78
N LYS A 474 -9.06 -19.86 -13.82
CA LYS A 474 -10.30 -19.41 -13.20
C LYS A 474 -11.21 -18.63 -14.16
N GLU A 475 -10.64 -17.78 -15.00
CA GLU A 475 -11.37 -17.05 -16.06
C GLU A 475 -11.94 -18.02 -17.12
N GLU A 476 -11.27 -19.15 -17.37
CA GLU A 476 -11.72 -20.25 -18.24
C GLU A 476 -12.72 -21.21 -17.56
N GLY A 477 -13.03 -21.01 -16.27
CA GLY A 477 -13.97 -21.82 -15.50
C GLY A 477 -13.41 -23.13 -14.93
N GLY A 478 -12.09 -23.29 -14.89
CA GLY A 478 -11.41 -24.46 -14.31
C GLY A 478 -11.41 -24.47 -12.78
N GLU A 479 -11.40 -25.68 -12.21
CA GLU A 479 -11.35 -25.93 -10.76
C GLU A 479 -9.89 -26.09 -10.30
N LEU A 480 -9.33 -25.09 -9.62
CA LEU A 480 -7.93 -25.09 -9.17
C LEU A 480 -7.62 -26.14 -8.08
N THR A 481 -8.66 -26.71 -7.46
CA THR A 481 -8.62 -27.66 -6.35
C THR A 481 -8.95 -29.10 -6.76
N ASP A 482 -9.04 -29.39 -8.05
CA ASP A 482 -9.35 -30.70 -8.64
C ASP A 482 -8.21 -31.75 -8.53
N GLY A 483 -7.05 -31.40 -7.97
CA GLY A 483 -5.86 -32.24 -7.93
C GLY A 483 -5.01 -32.21 -9.22
N PHE A 484 -5.45 -31.49 -10.25
CA PHE A 484 -4.76 -31.28 -11.53
C PHE A 484 -4.62 -29.80 -11.89
N TRP A 485 -4.94 -28.89 -10.96
CA TRP A 485 -4.86 -27.44 -11.16
C TRP A 485 -5.69 -26.94 -12.34
N GLY A 486 -6.80 -27.62 -12.65
CA GLY A 486 -7.70 -27.29 -13.77
C GLY A 486 -7.20 -27.74 -15.15
N SER A 487 -6.18 -28.60 -15.26
CA SER A 487 -5.59 -28.99 -16.55
C SER A 487 -6.28 -30.15 -17.28
N ASP A 488 -7.14 -30.93 -16.59
CA ASP A 488 -7.78 -32.11 -17.18
C ASP A 488 -9.29 -31.94 -17.29
N SER A 489 -9.79 -31.98 -18.52
CA SER A 489 -11.19 -32.22 -18.87
C SER A 489 -11.58 -33.66 -18.55
N VAL A 490 -11.49 -34.07 -17.29
CA VAL A 490 -12.23 -35.23 -16.80
C VAL A 490 -13.68 -34.79 -16.65
N ALA A 491 -14.34 -34.75 -17.81
CA ALA A 491 -15.78 -34.88 -17.90
C ALA A 491 -16.15 -36.29 -17.42
N THR A 492 -16.29 -36.47 -16.11
CA THR A 492 -17.08 -37.58 -15.56
C THR A 492 -18.00 -37.04 -14.47
N THR A 493 -19.24 -36.77 -14.91
CA THR A 493 -20.44 -37.38 -14.32
C THR A 493 -20.49 -37.44 -12.79
N HIS A 494 -20.28 -36.31 -12.14
CA HIS A 494 -21.04 -35.94 -10.95
C HIS A 494 -21.50 -34.50 -11.12
N LEU A 495 -22.40 -34.27 -12.09
CA LEU A 495 -23.46 -33.28 -11.93
C LEU A 495 -24.39 -33.79 -10.81
N GLN A 496 -23.88 -33.91 -9.58
CA GLN A 496 -24.69 -33.42 -8.50
C GLN A 496 -24.65 -31.93 -8.69
N GLU A 497 -25.78 -31.36 -9.10
CA GLU A 497 -26.09 -29.97 -8.84
C GLU A 497 -25.93 -29.75 -7.33
N LYS A 498 -24.68 -29.55 -6.89
CA LYS A 498 -24.42 -28.79 -5.70
C LYS A 498 -24.75 -27.38 -6.14
N LYS A 499 -26.05 -27.06 -6.07
CA LYS A 499 -26.56 -25.69 -6.00
C LYS A 499 -25.50 -24.96 -5.21
N LEU A 500 -24.79 -24.03 -5.86
CA LEU A 500 -24.10 -22.98 -5.12
C LEU A 500 -25.14 -22.56 -4.09
N SER A 501 -24.86 -22.77 -2.80
CA SER A 501 -25.63 -22.11 -1.78
C SER A 501 -25.32 -20.63 -2.00
N THR A 502 -26.08 -19.99 -2.88
CA THR A 502 -26.04 -18.56 -3.13
C THR A 502 -26.15 -17.95 -1.75
N ILE A 503 -25.08 -17.28 -1.30
CA ILE A 503 -25.07 -16.61 -0.01
C ILE A 503 -26.33 -15.75 0.00
N LYS A 504 -27.26 -16.07 0.90
CA LYS A 504 -28.51 -15.32 0.98
C LYS A 504 -28.17 -13.96 1.54
N MET A 505 -27.91 -13.00 0.65
CA MET A 505 -27.73 -11.59 1.02
C MET A 505 -29.08 -10.95 1.33
N ILE A 506 -30.20 -11.65 1.17
CA ILE A 506 -31.56 -11.11 1.24
C ILE A 506 -32.38 -11.93 2.22
N ASN A 507 -33.19 -11.24 3.02
CA ASN A 507 -34.25 -11.87 3.79
C ASN A 507 -35.49 -11.99 2.89
N GLU A 508 -35.78 -13.21 2.42
CA GLU A 508 -36.86 -13.50 1.46
C GLU A 508 -38.27 -13.15 1.97
N SER A 509 -38.46 -13.01 3.29
CA SER A 509 -39.73 -12.56 3.88
C SER A 509 -39.99 -11.06 3.68
N ILE A 510 -38.97 -10.28 3.29
CA ILE A 510 -39.06 -8.83 3.11
C ILE A 510 -39.26 -8.54 1.63
N THR A 511 -40.49 -8.18 1.27
CA THR A 511 -40.92 -7.84 -0.09
C THR A 511 -41.13 -6.34 -0.29
N ARG A 512 -40.79 -5.52 0.72
CA ARG A 512 -40.92 -4.07 0.66
C ARG A 512 -40.15 -3.55 -0.55
N VAL A 513 -40.81 -2.71 -1.32
CA VAL A 513 -40.22 -2.04 -2.48
C VAL A 513 -39.74 -0.67 -2.04
N ILE A 514 -38.45 -0.40 -2.22
CA ILE A 514 -37.81 0.87 -1.89
C ILE A 514 -37.47 1.57 -3.20
N THR A 515 -37.84 2.83 -3.31
CA THR A 515 -37.54 3.66 -4.49
C THR A 515 -36.12 4.23 -4.39
N GLU A 516 -35.53 4.64 -5.51
CA GLU A 516 -34.23 5.33 -5.48
C GLU A 516 -34.32 6.65 -4.71
N GLU A 517 -35.46 7.34 -4.76
CA GLU A 517 -35.75 8.53 -3.98
C GLU A 517 -35.72 8.23 -2.48
N GLU A 518 -36.40 7.18 -2.04
CA GLU A 518 -36.43 6.76 -0.64
C GLU A 518 -35.04 6.33 -0.15
N LEU A 519 -34.32 5.50 -0.92
CA LEU A 519 -32.93 5.12 -0.61
C LEU A 519 -32.04 6.35 -0.39
N SER A 520 -32.16 7.36 -1.26
CA SER A 520 -31.30 8.55 -1.23
C SER A 520 -31.46 9.44 0.01
N GLN A 521 -32.53 9.28 0.78
CA GLN A 521 -32.78 10.05 2.01
C GLN A 521 -31.95 9.57 3.20
N HIS A 522 -31.44 8.33 3.14
CA HIS A 522 -30.70 7.67 4.22
C HIS A 522 -29.19 7.71 3.96
N ASN A 523 -28.60 8.91 4.06
CA ASN A 523 -27.21 9.20 3.69
C ASN A 523 -26.39 10.00 4.72
N LYS A 524 -26.71 9.87 6.02
CA LYS A 524 -26.12 10.66 7.12
C LYS A 524 -25.47 9.77 8.18
N ASP A 525 -24.64 10.36 9.04
CA ASP A 525 -24.06 9.67 10.20
C ASP A 525 -25.19 9.23 11.15
N GLY A 526 -25.28 7.92 11.40
CA GLY A 526 -26.37 7.29 12.16
C GLY A 526 -27.65 6.97 11.36
N ASP A 527 -27.71 7.30 10.06
CA ASP A 527 -28.82 6.98 9.15
C ASP A 527 -28.29 6.71 7.72
N ALA A 528 -27.86 5.47 7.47
CA ALA A 528 -27.10 5.05 6.31
C ALA A 528 -27.71 3.78 5.69
N TRP A 529 -28.34 3.93 4.53
CA TRP A 529 -28.81 2.80 3.72
C TRP A 529 -27.94 2.64 2.48
N ILE A 530 -27.70 1.42 2.05
CA ILE A 530 -26.97 1.11 0.81
C ILE A 530 -27.77 0.13 -0.03
N ALA A 531 -27.64 0.20 -1.35
CA ALA A 531 -28.13 -0.85 -2.23
C ALA A 531 -26.97 -1.72 -2.75
N VAL A 532 -27.16 -3.03 -2.75
CA VAL A 532 -26.23 -4.02 -3.32
C VAL A 532 -27.06 -5.05 -4.09
N ASN A 533 -26.73 -5.26 -5.36
CA ASN A 533 -27.43 -6.13 -6.31
C ASN A 533 -28.95 -5.93 -6.34
N LYS A 534 -29.42 -4.68 -6.37
CA LYS A 534 -30.84 -4.28 -6.35
C LYS A 534 -31.59 -4.58 -5.04
N HIS A 535 -30.91 -4.86 -3.94
CA HIS A 535 -31.49 -4.99 -2.62
C HIS A 535 -30.97 -3.88 -1.72
N VAL A 536 -31.83 -3.36 -0.83
CA VAL A 536 -31.53 -2.24 0.05
C VAL A 536 -31.31 -2.72 1.48
N TYR A 537 -30.30 -2.14 2.12
CA TYR A 537 -29.81 -2.53 3.43
C TYR A 537 -29.66 -1.32 4.35
N ASP A 538 -30.23 -1.38 5.55
CA ASP A 538 -30.01 -0.39 6.61
C ASP A 538 -28.78 -0.74 7.44
N VAL A 539 -27.65 -0.10 7.13
CA VAL A 539 -26.36 -0.36 7.78
C VAL A 539 -26.04 0.65 8.89
N SER A 540 -27.01 1.49 9.28
CA SER A 540 -26.82 2.58 10.26
C SER A 540 -26.23 2.11 11.59
N LYS A 541 -26.69 0.96 12.09
CA LYS A 541 -26.22 0.38 13.36
C LYS A 541 -24.85 -0.29 13.25
N TYR A 542 -24.38 -0.55 12.03
CA TYR A 542 -23.11 -1.22 11.75
C TYR A 542 -21.97 -0.25 11.42
N LEU A 543 -22.26 1.05 11.24
CA LEU A 543 -21.28 2.08 10.88
C LEU A 543 -20.02 2.05 11.77
N LYS A 544 -20.21 1.95 13.09
CA LYS A 544 -19.12 1.98 14.09
C LYS A 544 -18.33 0.67 14.18
N ASP A 545 -18.91 -0.42 13.71
CA ASP A 545 -18.34 -1.76 13.75
C ASP A 545 -17.68 -2.14 12.41
N HIS A 546 -17.74 -1.27 11.40
CA HIS A 546 -17.17 -1.53 10.08
C HIS A 546 -15.63 -1.43 10.11
N PRO A 547 -14.90 -2.50 9.71
CA PRO A 547 -13.43 -2.55 9.79
C PRO A 547 -12.69 -1.51 8.93
N GLY A 548 -13.35 -0.95 7.92
CA GLY A 548 -12.82 0.09 7.03
C GLY A 548 -13.01 1.51 7.54
N GLY A 549 -13.63 1.68 8.71
CA GLY A 549 -13.98 2.98 9.29
C GLY A 549 -15.31 3.53 8.76
N ILE A 550 -15.92 4.42 9.56
CA ILE A 550 -17.26 5.00 9.29
C ILE A 550 -17.31 5.70 7.92
N ASP A 551 -16.24 6.41 7.57
CA ASP A 551 -16.16 7.20 6.33
C ASP A 551 -16.35 6.34 5.07
N ALA A 552 -15.94 5.08 5.08
CA ALA A 552 -16.06 4.19 3.93
C ALA A 552 -17.52 3.84 3.58
N ILE A 553 -18.38 3.64 4.59
CA ILE A 553 -19.81 3.38 4.39
C ILE A 553 -20.55 4.68 4.09
N VAL A 554 -20.24 5.76 4.82
CA VAL A 554 -20.90 7.06 4.63
C VAL A 554 -20.76 7.55 3.19
N LEU A 555 -19.61 7.32 2.54
CA LEU A 555 -19.40 7.63 1.13
C LEU A 555 -20.28 6.83 0.16
N ALA A 556 -20.74 5.64 0.55
CA ALA A 556 -21.61 4.76 -0.22
C ALA A 556 -23.09 4.83 0.20
N SER A 557 -23.43 5.65 1.21
CA SER A 557 -24.78 5.75 1.76
C SER A 557 -25.74 6.51 0.83
N GLY A 558 -26.99 6.06 0.75
CA GLY A 558 -28.03 6.58 -0.13
C GLY A 558 -27.86 6.26 -1.62
N MET A 559 -27.06 5.23 -1.95
CA MET A 559 -26.79 4.84 -3.34
C MET A 559 -26.61 3.32 -3.51
N ASP A 560 -26.61 2.88 -4.77
CA ASP A 560 -26.22 1.53 -5.16
C ASP A 560 -24.70 1.43 -5.17
N ALA A 561 -24.17 0.65 -4.24
CA ALA A 561 -22.75 0.42 -4.02
C ALA A 561 -22.33 -0.98 -4.51
N SER A 562 -23.10 -1.63 -5.38
CA SER A 562 -22.88 -3.01 -5.81
C SER A 562 -21.44 -3.28 -6.24
N ASP A 563 -20.90 -2.47 -7.14
CA ASP A 563 -19.56 -2.68 -7.70
C ASP A 563 -18.47 -2.52 -6.63
N ASP A 564 -18.56 -1.49 -5.80
CA ASP A 564 -17.59 -1.18 -4.74
C ASP A 564 -17.67 -2.21 -3.60
N PHE A 565 -18.89 -2.59 -3.20
CA PHE A 565 -19.13 -3.55 -2.14
C PHE A 565 -18.63 -4.94 -2.53
N MET A 566 -18.94 -5.41 -3.74
CA MET A 566 -18.55 -6.73 -4.22
C MET A 566 -17.05 -6.87 -4.48
N ALA A 567 -16.34 -5.76 -4.75
CA ALA A 567 -14.91 -5.77 -5.02
C ALA A 567 -14.03 -5.98 -3.78
N ILE A 568 -14.51 -5.57 -2.59
CA ILE A 568 -13.66 -5.46 -1.39
C ILE A 568 -14.15 -6.29 -0.19
N HIS A 569 -15.41 -6.74 -0.18
CA HIS A 569 -16.01 -7.45 0.96
C HIS A 569 -16.06 -8.97 0.77
N SER A 570 -15.76 -9.71 1.84
CA SER A 570 -15.79 -11.19 1.88
C SER A 570 -17.20 -11.74 1.77
N ASP A 571 -17.31 -13.04 1.51
CA ASP A 571 -18.58 -13.76 1.44
C ASP A 571 -19.39 -13.71 2.76
N HIS A 572 -18.71 -13.56 3.90
CA HIS A 572 -19.35 -13.28 5.19
C HIS A 572 -19.93 -11.88 5.28
N ALA A 573 -19.18 -10.86 4.86
CA ALA A 573 -19.69 -9.49 4.83
C ALA A 573 -20.92 -9.39 3.90
N LYS A 574 -20.92 -10.16 2.80
CA LYS A 574 -22.12 -10.35 1.96
C LYS A 574 -23.24 -11.09 2.71
N GLY A 575 -22.94 -12.16 3.44
CA GLY A 575 -23.93 -12.90 4.23
C GLY A 575 -24.54 -12.10 5.38
N MET A 576 -23.78 -11.19 6.00
CA MET A 576 -24.28 -10.29 7.06
C MET A 576 -25.35 -9.33 6.58
N LEU A 577 -25.33 -8.95 5.29
CA LEU A 577 -26.33 -8.05 4.71
C LEU A 577 -27.76 -8.56 4.91
N ILE A 578 -27.99 -9.88 5.05
CA ILE A 578 -29.31 -10.44 5.34
C ILE A 578 -29.98 -9.82 6.57
N LYS A 579 -29.20 -9.51 7.62
CA LYS A 579 -29.67 -8.94 8.89
C LYS A 579 -30.11 -7.49 8.74
N TYR A 580 -29.57 -6.83 7.73
CA TYR A 580 -29.78 -5.42 7.44
C TYR A 580 -30.73 -5.23 6.24
N HIS A 581 -31.18 -6.30 5.59
CA HIS A 581 -32.07 -6.23 4.44
C HIS A 581 -33.40 -5.60 4.82
N ILE A 582 -33.81 -4.56 4.10
CA ILE A 582 -35.05 -3.82 4.38
C ILE A 582 -35.97 -3.69 3.16
N GLY A 583 -35.51 -4.06 1.97
CA GLY A 583 -36.37 -4.08 0.78
C GLY A 583 -35.62 -4.28 -0.53
N ILE A 584 -36.38 -4.32 -1.61
CA ILE A 584 -35.90 -4.47 -2.98
C ILE A 584 -35.91 -3.09 -3.64
N LEU A 585 -34.79 -2.70 -4.24
CA LEU A 585 -34.67 -1.45 -4.97
C LEU A 585 -35.42 -1.57 -6.30
N LYS A 586 -36.48 -0.78 -6.47
CA LYS A 586 -37.22 -0.71 -7.73
C LYS A 586 -36.42 0.06 -8.77
N THR A 587 -35.71 -0.67 -9.62
CA THR A 587 -35.11 -0.12 -10.83
C THR A 587 -36.13 -0.20 -11.97
N ASN A 588 -36.54 0.92 -12.55
CA ASN A 588 -37.38 0.93 -13.74
C ASN A 588 -36.57 0.39 -14.94
N THR A 589 -36.60 -0.92 -15.17
CA THR A 589 -36.07 -1.53 -16.40
C THR A 589 -36.95 -2.70 -16.83
N THR A 590 -37.90 -2.44 -17.72
CA THR A 590 -38.49 -3.48 -18.57
C THR A 590 -37.76 -3.50 -19.90
N LYS A 591 -37.38 -4.70 -20.33
CA LYS A 591 -36.86 -5.03 -21.66
C LYS A 591 -37.72 -4.41 -22.77
N LYS A 592 -37.33 -3.25 -23.30
CA LYS A 592 -37.83 -2.75 -24.60
C LYS A 592 -36.95 -1.69 -25.29
N ASP A 593 -35.70 -1.48 -24.86
CA ASP A 593 -34.85 -0.40 -25.42
C ASP A 593 -33.80 -0.88 -26.43
N ALA A 594 -33.91 -2.10 -26.95
CA ALA A 594 -33.08 -2.57 -28.06
C ALA A 594 -33.67 -2.24 -29.46
N LEU A 595 -34.85 -1.61 -29.54
CA LEU A 595 -35.57 -1.41 -30.81
C LEU A 595 -36.34 -0.07 -30.93
N LEU A 596 -36.01 0.95 -30.13
CA LEU A 596 -36.60 2.29 -30.29
C LEU A 596 -35.50 3.36 -30.23
N ASP A 597 -34.50 3.18 -31.10
CA ASP A 597 -34.00 4.34 -31.83
C ASP A 597 -35.10 4.76 -32.82
N GLU A 598 -35.31 6.06 -32.94
CA GLU A 598 -36.36 6.70 -33.74
C GLU A 598 -37.76 6.67 -33.13
N THR A 599 -38.03 7.57 -32.17
CA THR A 599 -39.02 8.67 -32.33
C THR A 599 -39.22 9.47 -31.03
N ASN A 600 -39.08 10.80 -31.15
CA ASN A 600 -39.29 11.87 -30.16
C ASN A 600 -40.50 11.66 -29.20
N ILE A 601 -40.55 12.21 -27.98
CA ILE A 601 -40.66 13.65 -27.65
C ILE A 601 -40.18 13.97 -26.21
N ASN A 602 -39.06 14.69 -26.12
CA ASN A 602 -38.91 16.03 -25.50
C ASN A 602 -39.24 16.25 -24.00
N THR A 603 -38.34 15.85 -23.11
CA THR A 603 -37.99 16.67 -21.94
C THR A 603 -36.49 16.90 -21.92
N GLN A 604 -36.04 17.97 -22.60
CA GLN A 604 -34.67 18.45 -22.48
C GLN A 604 -34.40 18.83 -21.03
N ARG A 605 -33.53 18.08 -20.36
CA ARG A 605 -33.21 18.28 -18.94
C ARG A 605 -32.41 19.58 -18.75
N ASP A 606 -32.82 20.39 -17.78
CA ASP A 606 -32.18 21.70 -17.56
C ASP A 606 -30.74 21.61 -17.03
N ILE A 607 -30.36 20.50 -16.39
CA ILE A 607 -29.04 20.28 -15.77
C ILE A 607 -28.29 19.11 -16.43
N PHE A 608 -27.07 19.38 -16.89
CA PHE A 608 -26.22 18.42 -17.58
C PHE A 608 -25.57 17.40 -16.65
N LEU A 609 -24.95 17.82 -15.55
CA LEU A 609 -24.23 16.90 -14.68
C LEU A 609 -25.17 16.05 -13.81
N ASN A 610 -24.70 14.86 -13.49
CA ASN A 610 -25.34 13.96 -12.55
C ASN A 610 -24.28 13.37 -11.63
N GLN A 611 -24.55 13.33 -10.32
CA GLN A 611 -23.59 12.83 -9.33
C GLN A 611 -23.40 11.32 -9.39
N LYS A 612 -24.30 10.59 -10.05
CA LYS A 612 -24.32 9.12 -10.15
C LYS A 612 -23.93 8.65 -11.56
N GLN A 613 -24.25 9.41 -12.61
CA GLN A 613 -24.04 9.03 -14.02
C GLN A 613 -22.99 9.88 -14.75
N TRP A 614 -22.19 9.22 -15.60
CA TRP A 614 -21.25 9.88 -16.52
C TRP A 614 -22.00 10.42 -17.74
N ARG A 615 -21.69 11.65 -18.14
CA ARG A 615 -22.32 12.35 -19.26
C ARG A 615 -21.27 12.83 -20.24
N LYS A 616 -21.51 12.66 -21.53
CA LYS A 616 -20.52 13.02 -22.56
C LYS A 616 -20.65 14.51 -22.89
N ALA A 617 -19.55 15.23 -22.80
CA ALA A 617 -19.42 16.61 -23.26
C ALA A 617 -18.49 16.66 -24.47
N ILE A 618 -18.84 17.46 -25.48
CA ILE A 618 -18.10 17.54 -26.75
C ILE A 618 -17.14 18.73 -26.67
N LEU A 619 -15.86 18.54 -26.96
CA LEU A 619 -14.89 19.62 -27.06
C LEU A 619 -15.23 20.51 -28.25
N LYS A 620 -15.70 21.72 -27.99
CA LYS A 620 -16.07 22.70 -29.02
C LYS A 620 -14.90 23.56 -29.44
N ARG A 621 -14.02 23.92 -28.50
CA ARG A 621 -12.89 24.81 -28.75
C ARG A 621 -11.72 24.51 -27.82
N LYS A 622 -10.50 24.55 -28.37
CA LYS A 622 -9.25 24.44 -27.60
C LYS A 622 -8.28 25.55 -28.00
N THR A 623 -7.93 26.40 -27.04
CA THR A 623 -7.00 27.53 -27.24
C THR A 623 -5.79 27.39 -26.32
N VAL A 624 -4.59 27.50 -26.87
CA VAL A 624 -3.36 27.53 -26.07
C VAL A 624 -3.22 28.92 -25.43
N LEU A 625 -3.13 28.96 -24.10
CA LEU A 625 -3.00 30.23 -23.35
C LEU A 625 -1.54 30.64 -23.20
N ASN A 626 -0.67 29.68 -22.87
CA ASN A 626 0.77 29.88 -22.74
C ASN A 626 1.49 28.54 -22.94
N HIS A 627 2.79 28.47 -22.63
CA HIS A 627 3.63 27.31 -22.90
C HIS A 627 3.12 26.00 -22.25
N ASP A 628 2.34 26.06 -21.17
CA ASP A 628 1.84 24.88 -20.48
C ASP A 628 0.39 24.94 -20.02
N SER A 629 -0.45 25.84 -20.55
CA SER A 629 -1.87 25.93 -20.21
C SER A 629 -2.78 26.03 -21.43
N VAL A 630 -3.94 25.39 -21.37
CA VAL A 630 -4.98 25.44 -22.41
C VAL A 630 -6.32 25.87 -21.83
N TYR A 631 -7.08 26.60 -22.64
CA TYR A 631 -8.49 26.95 -22.44
C TYR A 631 -9.34 26.00 -23.30
N LEU A 632 -10.34 25.36 -22.69
CA LEU A 632 -11.21 24.37 -23.33
C LEU A 632 -12.67 24.77 -23.12
N THR A 633 -13.43 24.87 -24.21
CA THR A 633 -14.88 25.02 -24.17
C THR A 633 -15.53 23.71 -24.56
N PHE A 634 -16.40 23.17 -23.69
CA PHE A 634 -17.14 21.95 -23.93
C PHE A 634 -18.63 22.24 -24.12
N ALA A 635 -19.21 21.75 -25.21
CA ALA A 635 -20.64 21.80 -25.46
C ALA A 635 -21.38 20.72 -24.64
N LEU A 636 -22.51 21.13 -24.08
CA LEU A 636 -23.48 20.28 -23.40
C LEU A 636 -24.45 19.63 -24.40
N GLU A 637 -25.46 18.90 -23.93
CA GLU A 637 -26.36 18.15 -24.82
C GLU A 637 -27.25 19.06 -25.68
N HIS A 638 -27.59 20.26 -25.18
CA HIS A 638 -28.36 21.26 -25.91
C HIS A 638 -28.07 22.68 -25.43
N SER A 639 -28.32 23.67 -26.28
CA SER A 639 -27.94 25.09 -26.08
C SER A 639 -28.61 25.78 -24.89
N LYS A 640 -29.67 25.21 -24.32
CA LYS A 640 -30.39 25.75 -23.16
C LYS A 640 -30.02 25.08 -21.83
N GLN A 641 -29.12 24.10 -21.84
CA GLN A 641 -28.77 23.30 -20.66
C GLN A 641 -27.77 24.05 -19.78
N LYS A 642 -27.90 23.96 -18.46
CA LYS A 642 -26.88 24.42 -17.50
C LYS A 642 -25.96 23.26 -17.11
N LEU A 643 -24.70 23.56 -16.77
CA LEU A 643 -23.76 22.54 -16.32
C LEU A 643 -24.19 21.89 -14.99
N GLY A 644 -24.60 22.71 -14.01
CA GLY A 644 -25.05 22.24 -12.69
C GLY A 644 -23.95 22.08 -11.64
N VAL A 645 -22.85 22.84 -11.70
CA VAL A 645 -21.85 22.91 -10.64
C VAL A 645 -22.04 24.16 -9.78
N PRO A 646 -22.40 24.03 -8.49
CA PRO A 646 -22.45 25.17 -7.56
C PRO A 646 -21.08 25.82 -7.33
N ILE A 647 -21.08 27.10 -6.92
CA ILE A 647 -19.86 27.89 -6.75
C ILE A 647 -18.98 27.28 -5.66
N GLY A 648 -17.75 26.89 -6.02
CA GLY A 648 -16.79 26.27 -5.11
C GLY A 648 -16.83 24.73 -5.08
N LYS A 649 -17.73 24.12 -5.86
CA LYS A 649 -17.71 22.68 -6.18
C LYS A 649 -16.99 22.43 -7.51
N HIS A 650 -16.77 21.16 -7.83
CA HIS A 650 -16.06 20.72 -9.03
C HIS A 650 -16.82 19.57 -9.72
N LEU A 651 -16.39 19.21 -10.93
CA LEU A 651 -16.79 17.98 -11.62
C LEU A 651 -15.59 17.04 -11.79
N TYR A 652 -15.86 15.76 -11.99
CA TYR A 652 -14.85 14.83 -12.51
C TYR A 652 -14.92 14.79 -14.02
N ILE A 653 -13.76 14.80 -14.66
CA ILE A 653 -13.59 14.46 -16.07
C ILE A 653 -12.91 13.11 -16.17
N ARG A 654 -13.47 12.25 -17.01
CA ARG A 654 -12.92 10.97 -17.42
C ARG A 654 -12.54 11.04 -18.90
N CYS A 655 -11.27 10.75 -19.16
CA CYS A 655 -10.70 10.69 -20.50
C CYS A 655 -10.13 9.28 -20.72
N THR A 656 -10.38 8.68 -21.87
CA THR A 656 -9.86 7.36 -22.22
C THR A 656 -8.55 7.53 -22.98
N SER A 657 -7.47 6.95 -22.44
CA SER A 657 -6.16 6.98 -23.09
C SER A 657 -6.12 6.12 -24.36
N GLN A 658 -5.06 6.27 -25.16
CA GLN A 658 -4.81 5.44 -26.34
C GLN A 658 -4.69 3.93 -26.03
N SER A 659 -4.31 3.56 -24.80
CA SER A 659 -4.25 2.17 -24.33
C SER A 659 -5.56 1.69 -23.69
N ASN A 660 -6.66 2.41 -23.91
CA ASN A 660 -8.00 2.12 -23.38
C ASN A 660 -8.12 2.18 -21.83
N GLU A 661 -7.12 2.77 -21.13
CA GLU A 661 -7.19 3.07 -19.69
C GLU A 661 -8.07 4.32 -19.46
N LYS A 662 -9.03 4.25 -18.51
CA LYS A 662 -9.89 5.37 -18.12
C LYS A 662 -9.22 6.22 -17.03
N ILE A 663 -8.88 7.47 -17.35
CA ILE A 663 -8.21 8.40 -16.43
C ILE A 663 -9.23 9.41 -15.91
N ILE A 664 -9.35 9.53 -14.59
CA ILE A 664 -10.33 10.42 -13.94
C ILE A 664 -9.61 11.51 -13.14
N ARG A 665 -9.97 12.78 -13.32
CA ARG A 665 -9.44 13.92 -12.54
C ARG A 665 -10.52 14.97 -12.24
N PRO A 666 -10.47 15.61 -11.06
CA PRO A 666 -11.40 16.70 -10.73
C PRO A 666 -10.98 18.01 -11.41
N TYR A 667 -11.96 18.80 -11.84
CA TYR A 667 -11.79 20.12 -12.43
C TYR A 667 -12.91 21.07 -12.01
N THR A 668 -12.55 22.32 -11.75
CA THR A 668 -13.50 23.40 -11.46
C THR A 668 -13.72 24.23 -12.73
N PRO A 669 -14.97 24.40 -13.19
CA PRO A 669 -15.32 25.29 -14.29
C PRO A 669 -14.91 26.74 -14.00
N ILE A 670 -14.52 27.47 -15.04
CA ILE A 670 -14.30 28.93 -14.95
C ILE A 670 -15.44 29.74 -15.58
N SER A 671 -16.32 29.07 -16.33
CA SER A 671 -17.55 29.63 -16.92
C SER A 671 -18.52 30.14 -15.85
N GLU A 672 -19.49 30.95 -16.25
CA GLU A 672 -20.57 31.33 -15.33
C GLU A 672 -21.43 30.12 -14.95
N VAL A 673 -21.98 30.12 -13.73
CA VAL A 673 -22.75 28.99 -13.19
C VAL A 673 -24.06 28.78 -13.95
N ASP A 674 -24.59 29.86 -14.50
CA ASP A 674 -25.81 29.92 -15.29
C ASP A 674 -25.56 29.95 -16.81
N GLN A 675 -24.30 29.79 -17.26
CA GLN A 675 -23.95 29.67 -18.67
C GLN A 675 -24.71 28.50 -19.31
N LEU A 676 -25.35 28.78 -20.44
CA LEU A 676 -26.19 27.82 -21.16
C LEU A 676 -25.43 27.17 -22.30
N GLY A 677 -25.62 25.86 -22.46
CA GLY A 677 -25.17 25.07 -23.60
C GLY A 677 -23.69 24.70 -23.61
N GLU A 678 -22.86 25.30 -22.77
CA GLU A 678 -21.43 25.03 -22.73
C GLU A 678 -20.81 25.38 -21.37
N PHE A 679 -19.61 24.87 -21.12
CA PHE A 679 -18.80 25.24 -19.97
C PHE A 679 -17.31 25.30 -20.34
N ASP A 680 -16.57 26.06 -19.55
CA ASP A 680 -15.17 26.37 -19.83
C ASP A 680 -14.23 25.88 -18.74
N LEU A 681 -13.08 25.36 -19.16
CA LEU A 681 -12.00 24.89 -18.30
C LEU A 681 -10.65 25.47 -18.72
N VAL A 682 -9.85 25.86 -17.73
CA VAL A 682 -8.44 26.16 -17.91
C VAL A 682 -7.61 25.06 -17.25
N ILE A 683 -6.76 24.40 -18.04
CA ILE A 683 -6.00 23.23 -17.61
C ILE A 683 -4.53 23.40 -17.93
N LYS A 684 -3.68 23.27 -16.91
CA LYS A 684 -2.22 23.20 -17.07
C LYS A 684 -1.80 21.80 -17.52
N LEU A 685 -1.04 21.71 -18.61
CA LEU A 685 -0.56 20.49 -19.25
C LEU A 685 0.88 20.21 -18.83
N TYR A 686 1.07 19.16 -18.04
CA TYR A 686 2.38 18.69 -17.63
C TYR A 686 2.95 17.74 -18.70
N ARG A 687 3.52 18.34 -19.76
CA ARG A 687 4.16 17.61 -20.86
C ARG A 687 5.45 16.93 -20.42
N ALA A 688 5.87 15.94 -21.18
CA ALA A 688 7.15 15.27 -20.95
C ALA A 688 8.29 16.28 -21.15
N SER A 689 9.27 16.27 -20.25
CA SER A 689 10.44 17.13 -20.32
C SER A 689 11.62 16.47 -19.62
N GLY A 690 12.72 16.25 -20.36
CA GLY A 690 13.87 15.48 -19.86
C GLY A 690 13.44 14.10 -19.35
N ASN A 691 13.82 13.74 -18.12
CA ASN A 691 13.49 12.47 -17.48
C ASN A 691 12.07 12.38 -16.88
N ARG A 692 11.23 13.42 -17.04
CA ARG A 692 9.85 13.43 -16.53
C ARG A 692 8.88 13.00 -17.62
N SER A 693 8.16 11.90 -17.38
CA SER A 693 7.06 11.46 -18.24
C SER A 693 5.87 12.43 -18.15
N ALA A 694 5.12 12.56 -19.25
CA ALA A 694 3.92 13.38 -19.29
C ALA A 694 2.87 12.87 -18.30
N GLY A 695 2.14 13.77 -17.64
CA GLY A 695 1.02 13.36 -16.78
C GLY A 695 -0.06 12.65 -17.62
N LYS A 696 -0.55 11.48 -17.18
CA LYS A 696 -1.53 10.68 -17.94
C LYS A 696 -2.74 11.49 -18.43
N MET A 697 -3.32 12.32 -17.56
CA MET A 697 -4.44 13.21 -17.93
C MET A 697 -4.01 14.33 -18.89
N SER A 698 -2.81 14.89 -18.69
CA SER A 698 -2.24 15.90 -19.60
C SER A 698 -2.03 15.33 -20.99
N ALA A 699 -1.49 14.11 -21.11
CA ALA A 699 -1.35 13.42 -22.40
C ALA A 699 -2.72 13.21 -23.08
N CYS A 700 -3.75 12.82 -22.32
CA CYS A 700 -5.10 12.64 -22.85
C CYS A 700 -5.68 13.97 -23.37
N ILE A 701 -5.62 15.04 -22.58
CA ILE A 701 -6.16 16.37 -22.95
C ILE A 701 -5.36 17.02 -24.08
N ASP A 702 -4.04 16.86 -24.10
CA ASP A 702 -3.18 17.44 -25.12
C ASP A 702 -3.49 16.85 -26.51
N LEU A 703 -3.94 15.59 -26.56
CA LEU A 703 -4.36 14.92 -27.79
C LEU A 703 -5.80 15.21 -28.23
N LEU A 704 -6.66 15.75 -27.36
CA LEU A 704 -8.04 16.09 -27.74
C LEU A 704 -8.08 17.14 -28.86
N LYS A 705 -8.93 16.87 -29.85
CA LYS A 705 -9.28 17.75 -30.98
C LYS A 705 -10.73 18.20 -30.85
N GLU A 706 -11.06 19.30 -31.52
CA GLU A 706 -12.45 19.77 -31.60
C GLU A 706 -13.33 18.67 -32.22
N GLY A 707 -14.47 18.41 -31.58
CA GLY A 707 -15.35 17.28 -31.89
C GLY A 707 -15.16 16.06 -30.97
N ASP A 708 -14.01 15.92 -30.29
CA ASP A 708 -13.78 14.79 -29.37
C ASP A 708 -14.64 14.91 -28.10
N THR A 709 -14.95 13.77 -27.48
CA THR A 709 -15.76 13.74 -26.25
C THR A 709 -14.95 13.42 -25.02
N VAL A 710 -15.30 14.06 -23.90
CA VAL A 710 -14.92 13.63 -22.56
C VAL A 710 -16.16 13.26 -21.76
N GLU A 711 -15.99 12.43 -20.73
CA GLU A 711 -17.08 12.08 -19.83
C GLU A 711 -16.99 12.90 -18.55
N CYS A 712 -18.11 13.46 -18.11
CA CYS A 712 -18.23 14.35 -16.96
C CYS A 712 -19.20 13.76 -15.93
N LYS A 713 -18.90 13.93 -14.64
CA LYS A 713 -19.76 13.52 -13.52
C LYS A 713 -19.66 14.57 -12.41
N GLY A 714 -20.76 14.91 -11.74
CA GLY A 714 -20.75 15.97 -10.72
C GLY A 714 -22.15 16.48 -10.36
N PRO A 715 -22.25 17.49 -9.49
CA PRO A 715 -21.15 18.20 -8.82
C PRO A 715 -20.60 17.48 -7.58
N PHE A 716 -19.33 17.73 -7.24
CA PHE A 716 -18.66 17.20 -6.04
C PHE A 716 -17.94 18.31 -5.28
N GLY A 717 -17.68 18.11 -3.99
CA GLY A 717 -16.99 19.07 -3.14
C GLY A 717 -17.81 19.48 -1.92
N GLY A 718 -17.12 19.60 -0.77
CA GLY A 718 -17.74 19.96 0.50
C GLY A 718 -17.91 21.46 0.71
N PHE A 719 -17.25 22.30 -0.09
CA PHE A 719 -17.34 23.75 0.00
C PHE A 719 -18.36 24.31 -1.01
N GLU A 720 -19.13 25.30 -0.60
CA GLU A 720 -20.05 26.05 -1.46
C GLU A 720 -20.14 27.52 -1.03
N TYR A 721 -19.99 28.44 -1.97
CA TYR A 721 -20.33 29.85 -1.77
C TYR A 721 -21.79 30.05 -2.20
N GLN A 722 -22.65 30.37 -1.24
CA GLN A 722 -24.10 30.43 -1.43
C GLN A 722 -24.61 31.84 -1.77
N GLY A 723 -23.71 32.83 -1.83
CA GLY A 723 -24.05 34.24 -2.09
C GLY A 723 -24.12 35.09 -0.82
N ASN A 724 -24.01 36.40 -0.99
CA ASN A 724 -24.12 37.43 0.06
C ASN A 724 -23.20 37.19 1.28
N GLY A 725 -22.00 36.67 1.03
CA GLY A 725 -21.02 36.31 2.06
C GLY A 725 -21.35 35.04 2.84
N VAL A 726 -22.36 34.26 2.44
CA VAL A 726 -22.68 32.97 3.08
C VAL A 726 -21.87 31.87 2.41
N ILE A 727 -21.13 31.12 3.22
CA ILE A 727 -20.39 29.94 2.79
C ILE A 727 -20.83 28.71 3.58
N SER A 728 -20.85 27.56 2.91
CA SER A 728 -21.03 26.25 3.53
C SER A 728 -19.77 25.42 3.30
N ASN A 729 -19.22 24.84 4.36
CA ASN A 729 -18.10 23.91 4.27
C ASN A 729 -18.43 22.65 5.08
N ARG A 730 -18.60 21.52 4.38
CA ARG A 730 -18.98 20.21 4.95
C ARG A 730 -20.23 20.30 5.82
N GLY A 731 -21.21 21.09 5.39
CA GLY A 731 -22.49 21.30 6.08
C GLY A 731 -22.48 22.39 7.15
N ILE A 732 -21.31 22.93 7.51
CA ILE A 732 -21.21 24.05 8.45
C ILE A 732 -21.34 25.36 7.67
N THR A 733 -22.38 26.13 7.98
CA THR A 733 -22.65 27.42 7.31
C THR A 733 -22.15 28.57 8.17
N GLN A 734 -21.43 29.52 7.57
CA GLN A 734 -20.99 30.75 8.22
C GLN A 734 -21.10 31.95 7.29
N LYS A 735 -21.25 33.14 7.87
CA LYS A 735 -21.25 34.40 7.12
C LYS A 735 -19.92 35.11 7.28
N ILE A 736 -19.30 35.46 6.16
CA ILE A 736 -18.02 36.14 6.10
C ILE A 736 -18.21 37.59 5.64
N LYS A 737 -17.33 38.47 6.11
CA LYS A 737 -17.26 39.88 5.67
C LYS A 737 -16.06 40.16 4.77
N LYS A 738 -15.02 39.32 4.88
CA LYS A 738 -13.80 39.43 4.09
C LYS A 738 -13.32 38.04 3.63
N LEU A 739 -12.90 37.97 2.37
CA LEU A 739 -12.36 36.78 1.75
C LEU A 739 -10.91 37.04 1.32
N THR A 740 -9.96 36.47 2.05
CA THR A 740 -8.55 36.45 1.63
C THR A 740 -8.30 35.17 0.86
N ILE A 741 -7.69 35.24 -0.32
CA ILE A 741 -7.44 34.08 -1.16
C ILE A 741 -5.98 34.03 -1.57
N ILE A 742 -5.37 32.85 -1.51
CA ILE A 742 -4.02 32.63 -2.00
C ILE A 742 -4.04 31.47 -2.99
N ALA A 743 -3.79 31.79 -4.26
CA ALA A 743 -3.71 30.79 -5.33
C ALA A 743 -2.28 30.58 -5.82
N GLY A 744 -1.95 29.35 -6.18
CA GLY A 744 -0.67 28.98 -6.80
C GLY A 744 -0.84 28.33 -8.17
N GLY A 745 -0.29 28.93 -9.22
CA GLY A 745 -0.36 28.37 -10.59
C GLY A 745 -1.80 28.08 -11.04
N SER A 746 -2.11 26.84 -11.39
CA SER A 746 -3.48 26.45 -11.79
C SER A 746 -4.49 26.47 -10.64
N GLY A 747 -4.06 26.65 -9.38
CA GLY A 747 -4.97 26.75 -8.24
C GLY A 747 -5.97 27.90 -8.34
N VAL A 748 -5.70 28.92 -9.18
CA VAL A 748 -6.65 30.01 -9.44
C VAL A 748 -7.96 29.52 -10.06
N THR A 749 -7.94 28.44 -10.84
CA THR A 749 -9.15 27.95 -11.52
C THR A 749 -10.16 27.36 -10.53
N GLY A 750 -9.69 26.80 -9.41
CA GLY A 750 -10.53 26.26 -8.34
C GLY A 750 -11.28 27.30 -7.52
N ILE A 751 -10.79 28.54 -7.52
CA ILE A 751 -11.29 29.64 -6.66
C ILE A 751 -11.86 30.82 -7.45
N TYR A 752 -11.65 30.86 -8.77
CA TYR A 752 -12.00 32.01 -9.61
C TYR A 752 -13.50 32.32 -9.54
N GLN A 753 -14.35 31.29 -9.64
CA GLN A 753 -15.80 31.47 -9.50
C GLN A 753 -16.17 32.03 -8.12
N ILE A 754 -15.52 31.57 -7.04
CA ILE A 754 -15.77 32.08 -5.67
C ILE A 754 -15.40 33.56 -5.60
N LEU A 755 -14.19 33.92 -6.05
CA LEU A 755 -13.69 35.29 -6.02
C LEU A 755 -14.62 36.24 -6.78
N ARG A 756 -14.99 35.88 -8.02
CA ARG A 756 -15.85 36.70 -8.88
C ARG A 756 -17.22 36.96 -8.26
N HIS A 757 -17.83 35.93 -7.66
CA HIS A 757 -19.15 36.07 -7.03
C HIS A 757 -19.08 36.82 -5.70
N ALA A 758 -18.08 36.56 -4.87
CA ALA A 758 -17.87 37.29 -3.63
C ALA A 758 -17.65 38.80 -3.88
N CYS A 759 -16.87 39.17 -4.90
CA CYS A 759 -16.69 40.58 -5.29
C CYS A 759 -18.00 41.23 -5.75
N ARG A 760 -18.84 40.51 -6.52
CA ARG A 760 -20.15 41.00 -6.97
C ARG A 760 -21.12 41.26 -5.82
N ASP A 761 -21.05 40.42 -4.79
CA ASP A 761 -21.86 40.56 -3.58
C ASP A 761 -21.34 41.65 -2.62
N GLY A 762 -20.29 42.39 -3.01
CA GLY A 762 -19.70 43.45 -2.20
C GLY A 762 -18.87 42.95 -1.01
N ILE A 763 -18.45 41.68 -1.02
CA ILE A 763 -17.52 41.14 -0.02
C ILE A 763 -16.11 41.66 -0.29
N GLU A 764 -15.44 42.16 0.74
CA GLU A 764 -14.05 42.59 0.62
C GLU A 764 -13.18 41.38 0.27
N CYS A 765 -12.62 41.35 -0.94
CA CYS A 765 -11.80 40.25 -1.43
C CYS A 765 -10.35 40.70 -1.60
N ASP A 766 -9.39 39.87 -1.17
CA ASP A 766 -7.95 40.12 -1.35
C ASP A 766 -7.31 38.84 -1.93
N LEU A 767 -6.91 38.89 -3.19
CA LEU A 767 -6.29 37.76 -3.88
C LEU A 767 -4.78 37.96 -3.94
N ILE A 768 -4.02 37.01 -3.39
CA ILE A 768 -2.59 36.89 -3.63
C ILE A 768 -2.34 35.73 -4.61
N TYR A 769 -2.02 36.06 -5.86
CA TYR A 769 -1.82 35.05 -6.89
C TYR A 769 -0.33 34.79 -7.14
N CYS A 770 0.12 33.60 -6.76
CA CYS A 770 1.52 33.19 -6.79
C CYS A 770 1.85 32.37 -8.04
N ASN A 771 2.83 32.85 -8.81
CA ASN A 771 3.30 32.19 -10.03
C ASN A 771 4.84 32.15 -10.07
N LYS A 772 5.43 31.38 -10.99
CA LYS A 772 6.90 31.38 -11.12
C LYS A 772 7.35 32.62 -11.87
N MET A 773 6.87 32.79 -13.09
CA MET A 773 7.16 33.92 -13.96
C MET A 773 5.88 34.70 -14.30
N GLU A 774 6.02 35.88 -14.90
CA GLU A 774 4.87 36.72 -15.28
C GLU A 774 3.99 36.06 -16.35
N GLU A 775 4.60 35.31 -17.27
CA GLU A 775 3.91 34.54 -18.33
C GLU A 775 3.07 33.36 -17.81
N ASP A 776 3.27 32.95 -16.56
CA ASP A 776 2.49 31.88 -15.92
C ASP A 776 1.15 32.37 -15.37
N ILE A 777 0.91 33.70 -15.33
CA ILE A 777 -0.30 34.28 -14.75
C ILE A 777 -1.50 33.95 -15.64
N LEU A 778 -2.37 33.07 -15.15
CA LEU A 778 -3.62 32.72 -15.82
C LEU A 778 -4.71 33.75 -15.50
N LEU A 779 -5.61 33.98 -16.46
CA LEU A 779 -6.78 34.87 -16.30
C LEU A 779 -6.40 36.32 -15.92
N ARG A 780 -5.25 36.82 -16.38
CA ARG A 780 -4.74 38.13 -15.95
C ARG A 780 -5.71 39.28 -16.24
N ASN A 781 -6.22 39.35 -17.47
CA ASN A 781 -7.13 40.40 -17.90
C ASN A 781 -8.43 40.40 -17.06
N GLU A 782 -8.92 39.21 -16.70
CA GLU A 782 -10.12 39.02 -15.88
C GLU A 782 -9.87 39.27 -14.38
N LEU A 783 -8.64 39.12 -13.92
CA LEU A 783 -8.27 39.39 -12.53
C LEU A 783 -7.93 40.86 -12.30
N ASP A 784 -7.29 41.53 -13.26
CA ASP A 784 -6.88 42.95 -13.16
C ASP A 784 -8.08 43.91 -13.05
N ILE A 785 -9.28 43.47 -13.47
CA ILE A 785 -10.53 44.23 -13.28
C ILE A 785 -11.11 44.10 -11.85
N LEU A 786 -10.61 43.17 -11.04
CA LEU A 786 -11.06 42.95 -9.66
C LEU A 786 -10.26 43.82 -8.69
N GLN A 787 -10.91 44.31 -7.63
CA GLN A 787 -10.24 45.10 -6.61
C GLN A 787 -9.28 44.20 -5.77
N HIS A 788 -8.13 44.74 -5.40
CA HIS A 788 -7.15 44.13 -4.48
C HIS A 788 -6.57 42.78 -4.91
N VAL A 789 -6.19 42.65 -6.19
CA VAL A 789 -5.35 41.55 -6.68
C VAL A 789 -3.86 41.89 -6.56
N ARG A 790 -3.09 41.01 -5.93
CA ARG A 790 -1.65 41.13 -5.74
C ARG A 790 -0.94 39.92 -6.33
N TYR A 791 -0.15 40.14 -7.37
CA TYR A 791 0.63 39.09 -8.00
C TYR A 791 1.97 38.88 -7.27
N CYS A 792 2.33 37.64 -7.02
CA CYS A 792 3.59 37.25 -6.38
C CYS A 792 4.39 36.33 -7.30
N LEU A 793 5.61 36.72 -7.67
CA LEU A 793 6.49 35.94 -8.54
C LEU A 793 7.70 35.40 -7.78
N SER A 794 8.04 34.13 -8.01
CA SER A 794 9.27 33.53 -7.47
C SER A 794 10.49 33.68 -8.39
N ARG A 795 10.26 34.00 -9.68
CA ARG A 795 11.24 34.34 -10.70
C ARG A 795 10.74 35.57 -11.46
N GLN A 796 10.94 36.73 -10.88
CA GLN A 796 10.49 38.01 -11.41
C GLN A 796 11.51 38.67 -12.35
N PRO A 797 11.08 39.42 -13.38
CA PRO A 797 11.96 40.35 -14.10
C PRO A 797 12.35 41.54 -13.21
N ASP A 798 13.42 42.24 -13.58
CA ASP A 798 13.96 43.35 -12.75
C ASP A 798 12.94 44.48 -12.55
N ASN A 799 12.13 44.78 -13.58
CA ASN A 799 11.07 45.79 -13.58
C ASN A 799 9.77 45.36 -12.87
N TRP A 800 9.71 44.19 -12.24
CA TRP A 800 8.50 43.71 -11.57
C TRP A 800 8.12 44.55 -10.35
N THR A 801 6.91 45.12 -10.36
CA THR A 801 6.40 45.99 -9.28
C THR A 801 5.52 45.25 -8.26
N GLY A 802 5.19 43.97 -8.50
CA GLY A 802 4.38 43.14 -7.60
C GLY A 802 5.18 42.51 -6.45
N LEU A 803 4.54 41.61 -5.71
CA LEU A 803 5.18 40.89 -4.60
C LEU A 803 6.28 39.95 -5.12
N ARG A 804 7.34 39.79 -4.33
CA ARG A 804 8.53 39.02 -4.68
C ARG A 804 8.74 37.85 -3.72
N GLY A 805 9.13 36.70 -4.27
CA GLY A 805 9.52 35.52 -3.51
C GLY A 805 8.33 34.72 -2.97
N HIS A 806 8.45 34.27 -1.72
CA HIS A 806 7.45 33.45 -1.04
C HIS A 806 6.54 34.29 -0.14
N ILE A 807 5.32 33.81 0.09
CA ILE A 807 4.35 34.48 0.96
C ILE A 807 4.87 34.50 2.40
N SER A 808 4.91 35.69 2.99
CA SER A 808 5.33 35.92 4.38
C SER A 808 4.16 36.41 5.23
N GLN A 809 4.34 36.43 6.55
CA GLN A 809 3.30 36.82 7.52
C GLN A 809 2.76 38.23 7.27
N SER A 810 3.60 39.16 6.80
CA SER A 810 3.21 40.55 6.56
C SER A 810 2.17 40.70 5.46
N TYR A 811 2.01 39.68 4.59
CA TYR A 811 1.10 39.72 3.45
C TYR A 811 -0.32 39.26 3.77
N ILE A 812 -0.53 38.53 4.88
CA ILE A 812 -1.79 37.83 5.19
C ILE A 812 -2.26 38.11 6.62
N LYS A 813 -2.92 39.24 6.84
CA LYS A 813 -3.39 39.65 8.17
C LYS A 813 -4.76 39.04 8.50
N PRO A 814 -4.96 38.47 9.70
CA PRO A 814 -6.25 37.94 10.12
C PRO A 814 -7.26 39.08 10.29
N VAL A 815 -8.51 38.80 9.92
CA VAL A 815 -9.63 39.72 10.09
C VAL A 815 -10.77 39.00 10.80
N LYS A 816 -11.44 39.70 11.72
CA LYS A 816 -12.63 39.20 12.40
C LYS A 816 -13.73 38.96 11.37
N ASP A 817 -14.39 37.80 11.43
CA ASP A 817 -15.37 37.34 10.43
C ASP A 817 -14.75 37.19 9.00
N GLY A 818 -13.43 37.00 8.92
CA GLY A 818 -12.69 36.76 7.69
C GLY A 818 -12.41 35.29 7.42
N LEU A 819 -12.31 34.93 6.15
CA LEU A 819 -11.94 33.58 5.68
C LEU A 819 -10.71 33.63 4.78
N LEU A 820 -9.78 32.70 5.01
CA LEU A 820 -8.59 32.50 4.19
C LEU A 820 -8.71 31.22 3.37
N LEU A 821 -8.85 31.37 2.05
CA LEU A 821 -8.84 30.27 1.09
C LEU A 821 -7.45 30.06 0.50
N CYS A 822 -7.01 28.81 0.39
CA CYS A 822 -5.75 28.49 -0.25
C CYS A 822 -5.92 27.33 -1.24
N CYS A 823 -5.52 27.56 -2.49
CA CYS A 823 -5.54 26.55 -3.54
C CYS A 823 -4.22 26.56 -4.33
N GLY A 824 -3.55 25.43 -4.44
CA GLY A 824 -2.29 25.33 -5.17
C GLY A 824 -1.54 24.04 -4.88
N PRO A 825 -0.26 23.93 -5.26
CA PRO A 825 0.54 22.75 -4.96
C PRO A 825 0.58 22.46 -3.45
N PRO A 826 0.53 21.18 -3.00
CA PRO A 826 0.48 20.82 -1.58
C PRO A 826 1.56 21.48 -0.71
N LYS A 827 2.79 21.61 -1.24
CA LYS A 827 3.91 22.30 -0.56
C LYS A 827 3.61 23.76 -0.27
N MET A 828 3.00 24.46 -1.23
CA MET A 828 2.60 25.86 -1.08
C MET A 828 1.47 25.99 -0.03
N MET A 829 0.43 25.15 -0.12
CA MET A 829 -0.70 25.20 0.83
C MET A 829 -0.26 24.90 2.27
N ASN A 830 0.64 23.94 2.47
CA ASN A 830 1.20 23.63 3.79
C ASN A 830 2.06 24.78 4.34
N SER A 831 2.88 25.40 3.49
CA SER A 831 3.68 26.58 3.88
C SER A 831 2.78 27.76 4.27
N ILE A 832 1.72 28.01 3.50
CA ILE A 832 0.74 29.06 3.78
C ILE A 832 -0.02 28.77 5.07
N CYS A 833 -0.44 27.53 5.33
CA CYS A 833 -1.11 27.17 6.58
C CYS A 833 -0.24 27.49 7.81
N LYS A 834 1.06 27.16 7.76
CA LYS A 834 2.02 27.51 8.82
C LYS A 834 2.19 29.03 8.94
N THR A 835 2.22 29.73 7.82
CA THR A 835 2.37 31.20 7.79
C THR A 835 1.12 31.89 8.33
N ALA A 836 -0.07 31.38 8.01
CA ALA A 836 -1.35 31.88 8.50
C ALA A 836 -1.49 31.69 10.02
N ALA A 837 -1.13 30.51 10.54
CA ALA A 837 -1.09 30.26 11.98
C ALA A 837 -0.17 31.26 12.70
N LYS A 838 1.03 31.49 12.17
CA LYS A 838 1.98 32.47 12.74
C LYS A 838 1.49 33.92 12.61
N ALA A 839 0.73 34.23 11.57
CA ALA A 839 0.12 35.55 11.39
C ALA A 839 -1.12 35.77 12.28
N GLY A 840 -1.55 34.75 13.05
CA GLY A 840 -2.66 34.85 14.00
C GLY A 840 -4.03 34.41 13.46
N TRP A 841 -4.08 33.74 12.30
CA TRP A 841 -5.32 33.11 11.83
C TRP A 841 -5.68 31.90 12.68
N ASN A 842 -6.96 31.74 13.02
CA ASN A 842 -7.46 30.47 13.50
C ASN A 842 -7.56 29.49 12.32
N VAL A 843 -6.57 28.61 12.18
CA VAL A 843 -6.47 27.68 11.05
C VAL A 843 -7.52 26.56 11.03
N TYR A 844 -8.27 26.39 12.12
CA TYR A 844 -9.35 25.40 12.18
C TYR A 844 -10.67 25.97 11.64
N ASP A 845 -10.97 27.23 11.98
CA ASP A 845 -12.26 27.85 11.65
C ASP A 845 -12.20 28.79 10.45
N GLN A 846 -11.04 29.42 10.21
CA GLN A 846 -10.89 30.49 9.22
C GLN A 846 -9.99 30.13 8.04
N PHE A 847 -9.39 28.93 7.99
CA PHE A 847 -8.52 28.50 6.89
C PHE A 847 -9.06 27.29 6.16
N ILE A 848 -9.34 27.42 4.86
CA ILE A 848 -9.85 26.33 4.02
C ILE A 848 -8.89 26.05 2.87
N ARG A 849 -8.56 24.76 2.72
CA ARG A 849 -7.72 24.23 1.65
C ARG A 849 -8.62 23.69 0.53
N PHE A 850 -8.33 24.09 -0.70
CA PHE A 850 -9.05 23.70 -1.91
C PHE A 850 -8.26 22.70 -2.76
#